data_AF-A0A3C0S9S8-F1
#
_entry.id   AF-A0A3C0S9S8-F1
#
_cell.length_a   1.000
_cell.length_b   1.000
_cell.length_c   1.000
_cell.angle_alpha   90.00
_cell.angle_beta   90.00
_cell.angle_gamma   90.00
#
_symmetry.space_group_name_H-M   'P 1'
#
loop_
_entity.id
_entity.type
_entity.pdbx_description
1 polymer ?
#
loop_
_entity_poly.entity_id
_entity_poly.type
_entity_poly.pdbx_seq_one_letter_code
_entity_poly.pdbx_strand_id
1 'polypeptide(L)'
;KENEVALKGSLLVKEKGFYQFRVKTSQGNKHLIAKKYPVTLGKDRPPSIVLFLANPKPVYFNTDKVQLFYEGKDDFGIKSVELVVFINGKIKRLPVKKFKHGEKSAKDSHTWTLAQMDVGPGDEVQYYLEIKDNDNVLGPNTGQSEAYSFTIFDSAEEMENLIAMQEELTEKMIALLATGLVKGASLKDQPDNLTGWKQLFTTSADELIEIVTLAQRIHDRGKTIDQFPQPYLNLLKNVTSGLSNIRQNQIDVLNDLQEKLFKPTRAKLEAPSTYTSINNQMIGHLENDILFLIKMTNKQKLARMMGLEEELNELTQTLREEFEKLKDKKSPPGTNELKNKISKIRETLQKIMDQLSRQTQSMPDEFLNPNAFKRLNMEKFSASLEKMQDLVNRGKLEEALEELKKMAEDMQLLANQLNRADSEADNFIDPEIMEVLNNSIKKLDQLKDGQQKLVEETTKINHALRQQQAKQFKNELNELFEDLLRDVNAIRELFKEDDKYLEEHEVMKQLHKLMDEETRLNRKVRELSQATVDANRSQEQDQHFNKLNKARREQARIMQEKDSLRVNEFQRFKEALPQLLEKYDSLNELAHLKDLTEFANLFKKTYPDVLRWQNNMRTTPNLRENLSGKIDEDLKQATRHNNEIAKKLGSMIRSIRKNFDSSISRKQKQKLEQLAKQESQMREQTEALSQQFEQLNKENPMIPPELQRGMGRTGRHMERAEKNLRQQNINESIESENLALQGLNDTRDMLQQMKDSQGKAGKVQKQVSRKLGTGSNPDSRRGGSARMRKEQVLLPSEDQYQAPKEFREEILNAMKKQTPKDYQRMVMEYYRDLVK
;
A
#
# COMPACT_ATOMS: atom_id res chain seq x y z
N LYS A 1 -47.24 74.67 24.19
CA LYS A 1 -46.80 73.26 24.18
C LYS A 1 -47.59 72.55 23.09
N GLU A 2 -47.06 72.47 21.88
CA GLU A 2 -47.63 71.57 20.86
C GLU A 2 -47.09 70.17 21.14
N ASN A 3 -47.98 69.25 21.48
CA ASN A 3 -47.65 67.83 21.63
C ASN A 3 -47.42 67.24 20.24
N GLU A 4 -46.18 66.84 19.92
CA GLU A 4 -45.91 66.01 18.76
C GLU A 4 -46.59 64.65 18.93
N VAL A 5 -47.59 64.37 18.08
CA VAL A 5 -48.27 63.08 18.03
C VAL A 5 -47.48 62.14 17.10
N ALA A 6 -46.81 61.14 17.65
CA ALA A 6 -46.13 60.10 16.88
C ALA A 6 -47.07 58.92 16.58
N LEU A 7 -47.29 58.63 15.31
CA LEU A 7 -48.08 57.48 14.82
C LEU A 7 -47.14 56.39 14.29
N LYS A 8 -47.33 55.14 14.71
CA LYS A 8 -46.58 53.96 14.21
C LYS A 8 -47.53 52.95 13.58
N GLY A 9 -47.10 52.33 12.48
CA GLY A 9 -47.82 51.24 11.80
C GLY A 9 -46.89 50.52 10.82
N SER A 10 -47.33 49.35 10.32
CA SER A 10 -46.63 48.56 9.31
C SER A 10 -47.45 48.49 8.02
N LEU A 11 -46.77 48.54 6.87
CA LEU A 11 -47.37 48.47 5.54
C LEU A 11 -46.54 47.54 4.66
N LEU A 12 -47.17 46.57 4.02
CA LEU A 12 -46.54 45.73 3.00
C LEU A 12 -46.61 46.45 1.65
N VAL A 13 -45.45 46.73 1.06
CA VAL A 13 -45.33 47.45 -0.22
C VAL A 13 -45.05 46.45 -1.34
N LYS A 14 -45.97 46.36 -2.32
CA LYS A 14 -45.86 45.42 -3.46
C LYS A 14 -45.51 46.11 -4.79
N GLU A 15 -45.61 47.44 -4.87
CA GLU A 15 -45.34 48.19 -6.09
C GLU A 15 -44.35 49.34 -5.84
N LYS A 16 -43.45 49.58 -6.81
CA LYS A 16 -42.54 50.73 -6.78
C LYS A 16 -43.32 52.03 -7.01
N GLY A 17 -42.97 53.09 -6.30
CA GLY A 17 -43.65 54.37 -6.45
C GLY A 17 -43.44 55.31 -5.27
N PHE A 18 -44.24 56.37 -5.23
CA PHE A 18 -44.24 57.31 -4.13
C PHE A 18 -45.43 57.06 -3.24
N TYR A 19 -45.16 56.73 -1.98
CA TYR A 19 -46.20 56.54 -0.98
C TYR A 19 -46.38 57.85 -0.20
N GLN A 20 -47.63 58.26 -0.02
CA GLN A 20 -48.02 59.35 0.87
C GLN A 20 -49.04 58.83 1.86
N PHE A 21 -48.89 59.26 3.11
CA PHE A 21 -49.79 58.87 4.18
C PHE A 21 -50.83 59.96 4.38
N ARG A 22 -52.09 59.56 4.48
CA ARG A 22 -53.21 60.46 4.80
C ARG A 22 -53.71 60.10 6.18
N VAL A 23 -53.58 61.03 7.11
CA VAL A 23 -53.97 60.84 8.50
C VAL A 23 -55.36 61.45 8.70
N LYS A 24 -56.24 60.73 9.39
CA LYS A 24 -57.59 61.19 9.73
C LYS A 24 -57.59 61.65 11.18
N THR A 25 -58.03 62.88 11.45
CA THR A 25 -58.19 63.39 12.81
C THR A 25 -59.45 62.79 13.47
N SER A 26 -59.55 62.86 14.79
CA SER A 26 -60.70 62.36 15.56
C SER A 26 -62.04 63.01 15.16
N GLN A 27 -62.02 64.23 14.60
CA GLN A 27 -63.19 64.94 14.07
C GLN A 27 -63.54 64.56 12.62
N GLY A 28 -62.82 63.62 12.01
CA GLY A 28 -63.14 63.08 10.70
C GLY A 28 -62.40 63.70 9.52
N ASN A 29 -61.72 64.84 9.72
CA ASN A 29 -60.98 65.55 8.69
C ASN A 29 -59.72 64.78 8.28
N LYS A 30 -59.49 64.63 6.98
CA LYS A 30 -58.35 63.89 6.42
C LYS A 30 -57.27 64.86 5.98
N HIS A 31 -56.09 64.79 6.57
CA HIS A 31 -54.92 65.56 6.16
C HIS A 31 -53.92 64.65 5.43
N LEU A 32 -53.60 64.99 4.19
CA LEU A 32 -52.57 64.33 3.42
C LEU A 32 -51.20 64.87 3.83
N ILE A 33 -50.30 64.00 4.25
CA ILE A 33 -48.91 64.39 4.55
C ILE A 33 -48.22 64.70 3.22
N ALA A 34 -47.76 65.93 3.06
CA ALA A 34 -47.16 66.40 1.81
C ALA A 34 -45.89 65.62 1.42
N LYS A 35 -45.14 65.11 2.41
CA LYS A 35 -43.91 64.34 2.20
C LYS A 35 -44.21 63.03 1.46
N LYS A 36 -43.66 62.91 0.26
CA LYS A 36 -43.66 61.68 -0.56
C LYS A 36 -42.49 60.81 -0.15
N TYR A 37 -42.75 59.53 0.11
CA TYR A 37 -41.71 58.54 0.40
C TYR A 37 -41.47 57.71 -0.86
N PRO A 38 -40.36 57.94 -1.59
CA PRO A 38 -39.99 57.07 -2.70
C PRO A 38 -39.66 55.68 -2.18
N VAL A 39 -40.31 54.66 -2.73
CA VAL A 39 -39.99 53.25 -2.47
C VAL A 39 -39.62 52.60 -3.79
N THR A 40 -38.39 52.11 -3.87
CA THR A 40 -37.89 51.28 -4.96
C THR A 40 -37.88 49.82 -4.53
N LEU A 41 -38.39 48.93 -5.38
CA LEU A 41 -38.34 47.48 -5.14
C LEU A 41 -37.10 46.89 -5.83
N GLY A 42 -36.23 46.23 -5.06
CA GLY A 42 -35.20 45.36 -5.60
C GLY A 42 -35.81 44.01 -5.96
N LYS A 43 -35.39 43.41 -7.07
CA LYS A 43 -35.80 42.05 -7.45
C LYS A 43 -34.95 41.06 -6.64
N ASP A 44 -35.60 40.21 -5.86
CA ASP A 44 -34.98 39.11 -5.13
C ASP A 44 -34.24 38.18 -6.11
N ARG A 45 -33.00 37.82 -5.79
CA ARG A 45 -32.16 37.01 -6.66
C ARG A 45 -32.17 35.57 -6.15
N PRO A 46 -32.24 34.56 -7.04
CA PRO A 46 -32.15 33.19 -6.59
C PRO A 46 -30.79 32.94 -5.92
N PRO A 47 -30.75 32.10 -4.88
CA PRO A 47 -29.52 31.75 -4.19
C PRO A 47 -28.55 31.05 -5.16
N SER A 48 -27.25 31.18 -4.90
CA SER A 48 -26.20 30.53 -5.70
C SER A 48 -25.44 29.52 -4.84
N ILE A 49 -25.07 28.37 -5.41
CA ILE A 49 -24.29 27.33 -4.75
C ILE A 49 -23.24 26.75 -5.69
N VAL A 50 -22.02 26.62 -5.19
CA VAL A 50 -20.90 25.98 -5.89
C VAL A 50 -20.51 24.72 -5.13
N LEU A 51 -20.37 23.60 -5.83
CA LEU A 51 -19.94 22.32 -5.28
C LEU A 51 -18.48 22.07 -5.67
N PHE A 52 -17.66 21.72 -4.68
CA PHE A 52 -16.26 21.33 -4.81
C PHE A 52 -16.09 19.88 -4.37
N LEU A 53 -15.38 19.09 -5.18
CA LEU A 53 -15.07 17.68 -4.88
C LEU A 53 -13.59 17.58 -4.48
N ALA A 54 -13.30 16.94 -3.33
CA ALA A 54 -11.91 16.79 -2.87
C ALA A 54 -11.11 15.77 -3.69
N ASN A 55 -11.76 14.70 -4.17
CA ASN A 55 -11.16 13.70 -5.04
C ASN A 55 -12.25 12.96 -5.84
N PRO A 56 -12.76 13.57 -6.92
CA PRO A 56 -13.76 12.92 -7.76
C PRO A 56 -13.16 11.70 -8.46
N LYS A 57 -13.79 10.54 -8.27
CA LYS A 57 -13.49 9.32 -9.04
C LYS A 57 -14.60 9.08 -10.05
N PRO A 58 -14.28 8.60 -11.26
CA PRO A 58 -15.29 8.19 -12.23
C PRO A 58 -16.05 6.94 -11.77
N VAL A 59 -15.43 6.11 -10.91
CA VAL A 59 -15.99 4.85 -10.40
C VAL A 59 -15.80 4.77 -8.88
N TYR A 60 -16.85 4.37 -8.15
CA TYR A 60 -16.83 4.16 -6.70
C TYR A 60 -17.31 2.76 -6.32
N PHE A 61 -16.78 2.20 -5.22
CA PHE A 61 -17.36 1.00 -4.62
C PHE A 61 -18.64 1.32 -3.86
N ASN A 62 -19.56 0.36 -3.75
CA ASN A 62 -20.79 0.53 -2.95
C ASN A 62 -20.53 0.87 -1.47
N THR A 63 -19.33 0.57 -0.93
CA THR A 63 -18.93 0.92 0.44
C THR A 63 -18.21 2.25 0.59
N ASP A 64 -17.93 2.95 -0.52
CA ASP A 64 -17.18 4.20 -0.51
C ASP A 64 -17.96 5.37 0.10
N LYS A 65 -17.20 6.40 0.47
CA LYS A 65 -17.73 7.67 0.99
C LYS A 65 -17.28 8.81 0.08
N VAL A 66 -18.23 9.60 -0.40
CA VAL A 66 -18.00 10.78 -1.23
C VAL A 66 -17.99 12.03 -0.35
N GLN A 67 -16.90 12.79 -0.37
CA GLN A 67 -16.80 14.06 0.36
C GLN A 67 -17.13 15.24 -0.56
N LEU A 68 -18.17 15.98 -0.19
CA LEU A 68 -18.69 17.14 -0.89
C LEU A 68 -18.37 18.40 -0.08
N PHE A 69 -17.83 19.43 -0.71
CA PHE A 69 -17.63 20.75 -0.10
C PHE A 69 -18.47 21.75 -0.87
N TYR A 70 -19.12 22.70 -0.20
CA TYR A 70 -19.97 23.65 -0.91
C TYR A 70 -19.87 25.07 -0.35
N GLU A 71 -20.04 26.04 -1.25
CA GLU A 71 -20.16 27.46 -0.93
C GLU A 71 -21.48 27.98 -1.49
N GLY A 72 -22.38 28.37 -0.59
CA GLY A 72 -23.67 29.00 -0.90
C GLY A 72 -23.65 30.50 -0.60
N LYS A 73 -24.31 31.31 -1.44
CA LYS A 73 -24.50 32.76 -1.25
C LYS A 73 -25.90 33.19 -1.65
N ASP A 74 -26.49 34.05 -0.82
CA ASP A 74 -27.82 34.62 -1.00
C ASP A 74 -27.91 36.04 -0.42
N ASP A 75 -28.77 36.89 -0.96
CA ASP A 75 -28.93 38.29 -0.52
C ASP A 75 -29.86 38.46 0.69
N PHE A 76 -30.80 37.53 0.92
CA PHE A 76 -31.76 37.55 2.04
C PHE A 76 -31.51 36.47 3.11
N GLY A 77 -30.89 35.36 2.74
CA GLY A 77 -30.39 34.33 3.65
C GLY A 77 -30.76 32.91 3.21
N ILE A 78 -29.86 31.97 3.48
CA ILE A 78 -30.01 30.57 3.11
C ILE A 78 -30.87 29.84 4.15
N LYS A 79 -31.80 29.00 3.70
CA LYS A 79 -32.67 28.18 4.56
C LYS A 79 -32.20 26.73 4.63
N SER A 80 -31.85 26.13 3.50
CA SER A 80 -31.38 24.74 3.46
C SER A 80 -30.58 24.42 2.22
N VAL A 81 -29.69 23.42 2.36
CA VAL A 81 -29.01 22.76 1.25
C VAL A 81 -29.42 21.29 1.25
N GLU A 82 -29.79 20.80 0.07
CA GLU A 82 -30.20 19.41 -0.19
C GLU A 82 -29.33 18.83 -1.30
N LEU A 83 -28.95 17.55 -1.17
CA LEU A 83 -28.28 16.78 -2.21
C LEU A 83 -29.34 16.06 -3.02
N VAL A 84 -29.41 16.36 -4.31
CA VAL A 84 -30.33 15.72 -5.25
C VAL A 84 -29.55 14.68 -6.01
N VAL A 85 -30.01 13.42 -5.94
CA VAL A 85 -29.36 12.27 -6.57
C VAL A 85 -30.35 11.61 -7.52
N PHE A 86 -29.88 11.30 -8.72
CA PHE A 86 -30.58 10.59 -9.78
C PHE A 86 -29.93 9.22 -9.92
N ILE A 87 -30.70 8.17 -9.66
CA ILE A 87 -30.29 6.77 -9.78
C ILE A 87 -31.34 6.08 -10.64
N ASN A 88 -30.96 5.57 -11.82
CA ASN A 88 -31.85 4.77 -12.69
C ASN A 88 -33.23 5.41 -12.92
N GLY A 89 -33.27 6.72 -13.18
CA GLY A 89 -34.50 7.48 -13.44
C GLY A 89 -35.33 7.86 -12.20
N LYS A 90 -34.91 7.50 -10.98
CA LYS A 90 -35.54 7.91 -9.73
C LYS A 90 -34.75 9.04 -9.06
N ILE A 91 -35.46 10.08 -8.63
CA ILE A 91 -34.89 11.22 -7.90
C ILE A 91 -35.01 10.97 -6.40
N LYS A 92 -33.88 11.00 -5.68
CA LYS A 92 -33.83 11.01 -4.22
C LYS A 92 -33.25 12.34 -3.75
N ARG A 93 -33.87 12.94 -2.73
CA ARG A 93 -33.40 14.19 -2.10
C ARG A 93 -32.93 13.90 -0.69
N LEU A 94 -31.68 14.23 -0.40
CA LEU A 94 -31.03 14.01 0.89
C LEU A 94 -30.78 15.36 1.58
N PRO A 95 -31.26 15.58 2.81
CA PRO A 95 -31.02 16.83 3.51
C PRO A 95 -29.54 16.93 3.93
N VAL A 96 -28.83 17.94 3.44
CA VAL A 96 -27.41 18.18 3.79
C VAL A 96 -27.31 19.04 5.03
N LYS A 97 -27.96 20.22 5.02
CA LYS A 97 -27.97 21.14 6.17
C LYS A 97 -29.18 22.06 6.16
N LYS A 98 -29.73 22.36 7.34
CA LYS A 98 -30.77 23.38 7.57
C LYS A 98 -30.20 24.50 8.41
N PHE A 99 -30.41 25.74 7.97
CA PHE A 99 -29.90 26.94 8.64
C PHE A 99 -31.05 27.59 9.43
N LYS A 100 -30.80 27.89 10.71
CA LYS A 100 -31.82 28.43 11.64
C LYS A 100 -31.87 29.95 11.65
N HIS A 101 -30.78 30.61 11.29
CA HIS A 101 -30.67 32.05 11.13
C HIS A 101 -30.31 32.31 9.66
N GLY A 102 -30.93 33.28 9.00
CA GLY A 102 -30.75 33.57 7.57
C GLY A 102 -29.32 34.01 7.20
N GLU A 103 -28.37 33.07 7.24
CA GLU A 103 -26.98 33.26 6.88
C GLU A 103 -26.89 33.58 5.39
N LYS A 104 -26.30 34.73 5.04
CA LYS A 104 -26.15 35.19 3.65
C LYS A 104 -25.07 34.44 2.87
N SER A 105 -24.20 33.72 3.57
CA SER A 105 -23.23 32.82 2.95
C SER A 105 -22.97 31.63 3.86
N ALA A 106 -22.88 30.44 3.27
CA ALA A 106 -22.59 29.20 3.97
C ALA A 106 -21.44 28.47 3.29
N LYS A 107 -20.44 28.05 4.07
CA LYS A 107 -19.36 27.16 3.64
C LYS A 107 -19.34 25.95 4.54
N ASP A 108 -19.51 24.76 3.98
CA ASP A 108 -19.50 23.52 4.77
C ASP A 108 -19.10 22.30 3.93
N SER A 109 -19.00 21.16 4.59
CA SER A 109 -18.73 19.86 3.99
C SER A 109 -19.78 18.82 4.37
N HIS A 110 -20.01 17.86 3.49
CA HIS A 110 -20.91 16.75 3.69
C HIS A 110 -20.22 15.45 3.26
N THR A 111 -20.33 14.40 4.08
CA THR A 111 -19.83 13.07 3.74
C THR A 111 -21.02 12.19 3.40
N TRP A 112 -21.16 11.87 2.12
CA TRP A 112 -22.18 10.99 1.60
C TRP A 112 -21.66 9.54 1.62
N THR A 113 -22.34 8.65 2.35
CA THR A 113 -21.97 7.23 2.44
C THR A 113 -22.81 6.42 1.45
N LEU A 114 -22.17 5.82 0.44
CA LEU A 114 -22.86 5.08 -0.63
C LEU A 114 -23.51 3.78 -0.13
N ALA A 115 -22.98 3.16 0.93
CA ALA A 115 -23.53 1.93 1.49
C ALA A 115 -24.96 2.07 2.06
N GLN A 116 -25.40 3.30 2.32
CA GLN A 116 -26.77 3.59 2.78
C GLN A 116 -27.73 3.86 1.62
N MET A 117 -27.21 3.89 0.40
CA MET A 117 -28.01 4.04 -0.82
C MET A 117 -28.42 2.66 -1.34
N ASP A 118 -29.58 2.63 -1.97
CA ASP A 118 -30.10 1.48 -2.72
C ASP A 118 -29.52 1.55 -4.15
N VAL A 119 -28.19 1.42 -4.25
CA VAL A 119 -27.41 1.43 -5.50
C VAL A 119 -26.77 0.06 -5.70
N GLY A 120 -26.97 -0.51 -6.88
CA GLY A 120 -26.39 -1.78 -7.28
C GLY A 120 -25.06 -1.59 -8.04
N PRO A 121 -24.29 -2.68 -8.22
CA PRO A 121 -23.16 -2.69 -9.15
C PRO A 121 -23.59 -2.25 -10.56
N GLY A 122 -22.77 -1.40 -11.22
CA GLY A 122 -23.03 -0.91 -12.58
C GLY A 122 -23.98 0.31 -12.67
N ASP A 123 -24.63 0.72 -11.58
CA ASP A 123 -25.53 1.87 -11.59
C ASP A 123 -24.80 3.20 -11.89
N GLU A 124 -25.38 4.02 -12.77
CA GLU A 124 -24.96 5.41 -12.97
C GLU A 124 -25.68 6.33 -11.99
N VAL A 125 -24.89 7.11 -11.26
CA VAL A 125 -25.37 8.04 -10.23
C VAL A 125 -25.02 9.46 -10.63
N GLN A 126 -26.04 10.26 -10.95
CA GLN A 126 -25.88 11.70 -11.21
C GLN A 126 -26.34 12.49 -10.00
N TYR A 127 -25.61 13.52 -9.60
CA TYR A 127 -25.94 14.30 -8.40
C TYR A 127 -25.53 15.77 -8.52
N TYR A 128 -26.29 16.62 -7.82
CA TYR A 128 -26.00 18.05 -7.63
C TYR A 128 -26.52 18.53 -6.28
N LEU A 129 -26.05 19.69 -5.82
CA LEU A 129 -26.59 20.36 -4.65
C LEU A 129 -27.63 21.41 -5.04
N GLU A 130 -28.76 21.43 -4.33
CA GLU A 130 -29.80 22.44 -4.43
C GLU A 130 -29.82 23.27 -3.14
N ILE A 131 -29.77 24.59 -3.27
CA ILE A 131 -29.86 25.56 -2.18
C ILE A 131 -31.21 26.28 -2.24
N LYS A 132 -31.83 26.50 -1.08
CA LYS A 132 -33.11 27.20 -0.93
C LYS A 132 -32.93 28.45 -0.07
N ASP A 133 -33.49 29.56 -0.51
CA ASP A 133 -33.51 30.81 0.26
C ASP A 133 -34.55 30.77 1.40
N ASN A 134 -34.61 31.86 2.15
CA ASN A 134 -35.53 32.07 3.25
C ASN A 134 -36.80 32.86 2.86
N ASP A 135 -37.12 33.01 1.58
CA ASP A 135 -38.31 33.76 1.16
C ASP A 135 -39.60 33.08 1.66
N ASN A 136 -40.44 33.88 2.31
CA ASN A 136 -41.74 33.49 2.85
C ASN A 136 -42.89 34.29 2.20
N VAL A 137 -42.62 35.11 1.17
CA VAL A 137 -43.61 35.99 0.52
C VAL A 137 -44.18 35.35 -0.75
N LEU A 138 -43.35 34.78 -1.64
CA LEU A 138 -43.79 34.12 -2.88
C LEU A 138 -43.47 32.60 -2.92
N GLY A 139 -42.66 32.12 -1.97
CA GLY A 139 -42.15 30.76 -1.91
C GLY A 139 -40.63 30.77 -2.12
N PRO A 140 -39.89 29.80 -1.55
CA PRO A 140 -38.44 29.88 -1.55
C PRO A 140 -37.85 29.74 -2.95
N ASN A 141 -36.98 30.65 -3.38
CA ASN A 141 -36.23 30.47 -4.61
C ASN A 141 -35.15 29.41 -4.43
N THR A 142 -34.84 28.72 -5.53
CA THR A 142 -33.85 27.64 -5.56
C THR A 142 -32.67 27.99 -6.46
N GLY A 143 -31.48 27.55 -6.04
CA GLY A 143 -30.26 27.56 -6.84
C GLY A 143 -29.70 26.16 -6.94
N GLN A 144 -29.06 25.83 -8.08
CA GLN A 144 -28.48 24.52 -8.32
C GLN A 144 -26.98 24.64 -8.62
N SER A 145 -26.20 23.66 -8.16
CA SER A 145 -24.79 23.52 -8.51
C SER A 145 -24.60 22.86 -9.87
N GLU A 146 -23.35 22.75 -10.31
CA GLU A 146 -22.95 21.83 -11.36
C GLU A 146 -23.36 20.39 -11.00
N ALA A 147 -23.72 19.62 -12.03
CA ALA A 147 -24.05 18.21 -11.91
C ALA A 147 -22.83 17.34 -12.18
N TYR A 148 -22.64 16.33 -11.34
CA TYR A 148 -21.55 15.36 -11.45
C TYR A 148 -22.14 13.96 -11.59
N SER A 149 -21.42 13.07 -12.27
CA SER A 149 -21.79 11.67 -12.41
C SER A 149 -20.63 10.74 -12.04
N PHE A 150 -20.97 9.57 -11.52
CA PHE A 150 -20.05 8.44 -11.35
C PHE A 150 -20.81 7.12 -11.54
N THR A 151 -20.09 6.03 -11.77
CA THR A 151 -20.65 4.68 -11.79
C THR A 151 -20.26 3.88 -10.55
N ILE A 152 -21.11 2.95 -10.14
CA ILE A 152 -20.76 1.98 -9.10
C ILE A 152 -19.95 0.84 -9.73
N PHE A 153 -18.81 0.51 -9.12
CA PHE A 153 -17.96 -0.58 -9.58
C PHE A 153 -18.72 -1.90 -9.67
N ASP A 154 -18.72 -2.50 -10.85
CA ASP A 154 -19.27 -3.82 -11.10
C ASP A 154 -18.15 -4.87 -11.09
N SER A 155 -18.04 -5.58 -9.97
CA SER A 155 -17.07 -6.67 -9.83
C SER A 155 -17.32 -7.83 -10.78
N ALA A 156 -18.59 -8.07 -11.18
CA ALA A 156 -18.94 -9.16 -12.08
C ALA A 156 -18.57 -8.81 -13.54
N GLU A 157 -18.84 -7.57 -13.96
CA GLU A 157 -18.41 -7.06 -15.27
C GLU A 157 -16.88 -6.95 -15.35
N GLU A 158 -16.23 -6.46 -14.29
CA GLU A 158 -14.77 -6.41 -14.26
C GLU A 158 -14.14 -7.81 -14.35
N MET A 159 -14.71 -8.80 -13.65
CA MET A 159 -14.28 -10.19 -13.77
C MET A 159 -14.46 -10.73 -15.19
N GLU A 160 -15.56 -10.38 -15.89
CA GLU A 160 -15.75 -10.76 -17.29
C GLU A 160 -14.69 -10.17 -18.20
N ASN A 161 -14.41 -8.88 -18.05
CA ASN A 161 -13.35 -8.20 -18.78
C ASN A 161 -11.98 -8.83 -18.51
N LEU A 162 -11.73 -9.24 -17.26
CA LEU A 162 -10.51 -9.97 -16.93
C LEU A 162 -10.46 -11.31 -17.64
N ILE A 163 -11.50 -12.14 -17.57
CA ILE A 163 -11.53 -13.45 -18.24
C ILE A 163 -11.26 -13.29 -19.75
N ALA A 164 -11.86 -12.29 -20.41
CA ALA A 164 -11.60 -12.03 -21.82
C ALA A 164 -10.13 -11.65 -22.10
N MET A 165 -9.51 -10.83 -21.23
CA MET A 165 -8.09 -10.54 -21.34
C MET A 165 -7.19 -11.76 -21.08
N GLN A 166 -7.61 -12.67 -20.20
CA GLN A 166 -6.90 -13.93 -19.94
C GLN A 166 -6.94 -14.86 -21.15
N GLU A 167 -8.06 -14.89 -21.88
CA GLU A 167 -8.18 -15.60 -23.16
C GLU A 167 -7.26 -14.97 -24.20
N GLU A 168 -7.27 -13.64 -24.36
CA GLU A 168 -6.36 -12.92 -25.26
C GLU A 168 -4.89 -13.22 -24.95
N LEU A 169 -4.52 -13.22 -23.65
CA LEU A 169 -3.18 -13.58 -23.20
C LEU A 169 -2.81 -14.99 -23.65
N THR A 170 -3.72 -15.96 -23.43
CA THR A 170 -3.51 -17.35 -23.78
C THR A 170 -3.35 -17.53 -25.29
N GLU A 171 -4.19 -16.88 -26.10
CA GLU A 171 -4.10 -16.91 -27.56
C GLU A 171 -2.78 -16.34 -28.09
N LYS A 172 -2.34 -15.19 -27.56
CA LYS A 172 -1.03 -14.60 -27.90
C LYS A 172 0.11 -15.54 -27.53
N MET A 173 0.04 -16.19 -26.38
CA MET A 173 1.04 -17.19 -25.96
C MET A 173 1.05 -18.42 -26.88
N ILE A 174 -0.12 -18.92 -27.30
CA ILE A 174 -0.24 -20.04 -28.26
C ILE A 174 0.35 -19.64 -29.62
N ALA A 175 0.09 -18.42 -30.10
CA ALA A 175 0.66 -17.92 -31.36
C ALA A 175 2.19 -17.84 -31.32
N LEU A 176 2.75 -17.35 -30.21
CA LEU A 176 4.20 -17.31 -30.00
C LEU A 176 4.78 -18.74 -29.89
N LEU A 177 4.11 -19.64 -29.17
CA LEU A 177 4.51 -21.05 -29.06
C LEU A 177 4.54 -21.72 -30.45
N ALA A 178 3.49 -21.53 -31.25
CA ALA A 178 3.43 -22.06 -32.61
C ALA A 178 4.57 -21.51 -33.48
N THR A 179 4.88 -20.22 -33.35
CA THR A 179 6.02 -19.60 -34.05
C THR A 179 7.34 -20.23 -33.63
N GLY A 180 7.57 -20.42 -32.33
CA GLY A 180 8.76 -21.06 -31.77
C GLY A 180 8.92 -22.52 -32.22
N LEU A 181 7.83 -23.30 -32.24
CA LEU A 181 7.83 -24.69 -32.68
C LEU A 181 8.09 -24.83 -34.19
N VAL A 182 7.34 -24.09 -35.02
CA VAL A 182 7.42 -24.22 -36.48
C VAL A 182 8.72 -23.63 -37.02
N LYS A 183 9.03 -22.37 -36.68
CA LYS A 183 10.25 -21.71 -37.18
C LYS A 183 11.49 -22.25 -36.50
N GLY A 184 11.43 -22.55 -35.19
CA GLY A 184 12.56 -23.10 -34.46
C GLY A 184 12.97 -24.49 -34.94
N ALA A 185 12.00 -25.37 -35.26
CA ALA A 185 12.32 -26.67 -35.86
C ALA A 185 12.99 -26.52 -37.24
N SER A 186 12.47 -25.64 -38.11
CA SER A 186 13.08 -25.39 -39.42
C SER A 186 14.50 -24.82 -39.33
N LEU A 187 14.79 -23.98 -38.33
CA LEU A 187 16.12 -23.39 -38.12
C LEU A 187 17.10 -24.34 -37.43
N LYS A 188 16.59 -25.32 -36.66
CA LYS A 188 17.40 -26.40 -36.09
C LYS A 188 18.05 -27.25 -37.18
N ASP A 189 17.33 -27.50 -38.28
CA ASP A 189 17.84 -28.24 -39.44
C ASP A 189 18.76 -27.39 -40.34
N GLN A 190 18.79 -26.06 -40.14
CA GLN A 190 19.65 -25.10 -40.85
C GLN A 190 20.46 -24.23 -39.86
N PRO A 191 21.39 -24.83 -39.11
CA PRO A 191 22.09 -24.16 -38.00
C PRO A 191 22.91 -22.92 -38.41
N ASP A 192 23.38 -22.85 -39.66
CA ASP A 192 24.16 -21.73 -40.19
C ASP A 192 23.30 -20.51 -40.59
N ASN A 193 21.97 -20.61 -40.51
CA ASN A 193 21.04 -19.54 -40.86
C ASN A 193 20.92 -18.51 -39.71
N LEU A 194 22.01 -17.77 -39.47
CA LEU A 194 22.09 -16.72 -38.43
C LEU A 194 21.03 -15.61 -38.63
N THR A 195 20.70 -15.28 -39.88
CA THR A 195 19.66 -14.30 -40.20
C THR A 195 18.26 -14.78 -39.78
N GLY A 196 17.97 -16.07 -39.98
CA GLY A 196 16.72 -16.69 -39.54
C GLY A 196 16.56 -16.71 -38.02
N TRP A 197 17.64 -17.07 -37.29
CA TRP A 197 17.66 -16.99 -35.83
C TRP A 197 17.49 -15.55 -35.31
N LYS A 198 18.17 -14.59 -35.94
CA LYS A 198 18.01 -13.16 -35.61
C LYS A 198 16.56 -12.70 -35.81
N GLN A 199 15.94 -13.07 -36.92
CA GLN A 199 14.55 -12.70 -37.20
C GLN A 199 13.59 -13.35 -36.20
N LEU A 200 13.76 -14.64 -35.90
CA LEU A 200 12.95 -15.35 -34.91
C LEU A 200 13.02 -14.67 -33.54
N PHE A 201 14.24 -14.42 -33.02
CA PHE A 201 14.42 -13.80 -31.71
C PHE A 201 13.96 -12.34 -31.65
N THR A 202 14.04 -11.59 -32.75
CA THR A 202 13.50 -10.23 -32.81
C THR A 202 11.98 -10.26 -32.68
N THR A 203 11.31 -11.09 -33.49
CA THR A 203 9.86 -11.25 -33.44
C THR A 203 9.38 -11.80 -32.10
N SER A 204 10.04 -12.84 -31.55
CA SER A 204 9.66 -13.39 -30.25
C SER A 204 9.89 -12.41 -29.12
N ALA A 205 10.98 -11.62 -29.14
CA ALA A 205 11.23 -10.62 -28.11
C ALA A 205 10.16 -9.52 -28.09
N ASP A 206 9.69 -9.09 -29.26
CA ASP A 206 8.60 -8.11 -29.40
C ASP A 206 7.26 -8.69 -28.91
N GLU A 207 6.91 -9.91 -29.32
CA GLU A 207 5.70 -10.61 -28.86
C GLU A 207 5.71 -10.84 -27.34
N LEU A 208 6.86 -11.18 -26.76
CA LEU A 208 7.03 -11.32 -25.32
C LEU A 208 6.77 -10.00 -24.57
N ILE A 209 7.06 -8.83 -25.14
CA ILE A 209 6.72 -7.53 -24.53
C ILE A 209 5.21 -7.38 -24.40
N GLU A 210 4.46 -7.70 -25.46
CA GLU A 210 3.00 -7.63 -25.43
C GLU A 210 2.40 -8.59 -24.38
N ILE A 211 2.85 -9.84 -24.37
CA ILE A 211 2.39 -10.88 -23.45
C ILE A 211 2.68 -10.48 -22.00
N VAL A 212 3.91 -10.07 -21.68
CA VAL A 212 4.30 -9.64 -20.33
C VAL A 212 3.50 -8.41 -19.89
N THR A 213 3.28 -7.44 -20.79
CA THR A 213 2.49 -6.24 -20.48
C THR A 213 1.02 -6.59 -20.21
N LEU A 214 0.45 -7.50 -20.98
CA LEU A 214 -0.93 -7.96 -20.80
C LEU A 214 -1.08 -8.75 -19.50
N ALA A 215 -0.17 -9.69 -19.21
CA ALA A 215 -0.16 -10.44 -17.96
C ALA A 215 -0.06 -9.53 -16.73
N GLN A 216 0.83 -8.52 -16.77
CA GLN A 216 0.96 -7.53 -15.71
C GLN A 216 -0.33 -6.71 -15.53
N ARG A 217 -0.98 -6.29 -16.62
CA ARG A 217 -2.24 -5.56 -16.58
C ARG A 217 -3.37 -6.39 -15.95
N ILE A 218 -3.47 -7.67 -16.31
CA ILE A 218 -4.44 -8.61 -15.72
C ILE A 218 -4.18 -8.77 -14.22
N HIS A 219 -2.91 -8.95 -13.84
CA HIS A 219 -2.52 -9.08 -12.44
C HIS A 219 -2.88 -7.83 -11.62
N ASP A 220 -2.59 -6.63 -12.12
CA ASP A 220 -2.84 -5.39 -11.39
C ASP A 220 -4.34 -5.08 -11.26
N ARG A 221 -5.13 -5.34 -12.32
CA ARG A 221 -6.60 -5.24 -12.26
C ARG A 221 -7.22 -6.31 -11.36
N GLY A 222 -6.73 -7.55 -11.42
CA GLY A 222 -7.21 -8.65 -10.57
C GLY A 222 -7.05 -8.38 -9.07
N LYS A 223 -6.01 -7.65 -8.65
CA LYS A 223 -5.84 -7.22 -7.26
C LYS A 223 -6.94 -6.28 -6.74
N THR A 224 -7.66 -5.61 -7.64
CA THR A 224 -8.73 -4.67 -7.27
C THR A 224 -10.07 -5.35 -7.02
N ILE A 225 -10.21 -6.61 -7.45
CA ILE A 225 -11.42 -7.41 -7.23
C ILE A 225 -11.31 -8.14 -5.89
N ASP A 226 -12.30 -7.96 -5.02
CA ASP A 226 -12.43 -8.71 -3.79
C ASP A 226 -12.53 -10.23 -4.09
N GLN A 227 -11.76 -11.05 -3.37
CA GLN A 227 -11.71 -12.51 -3.52
C GLN A 227 -11.13 -13.04 -4.85
N PHE A 228 -10.38 -12.23 -5.60
CA PHE A 228 -9.67 -12.75 -6.77
C PHE A 228 -8.68 -13.86 -6.38
N PRO A 229 -8.62 -15.00 -7.11
CA PRO A 229 -7.82 -16.15 -6.72
C PRO A 229 -6.31 -15.84 -6.63
N GLN A 230 -5.75 -15.90 -5.43
CA GLN A 230 -4.31 -15.68 -5.19
C GLN A 230 -3.41 -16.62 -6.01
N PRO A 231 -3.72 -17.92 -6.19
CA PRO A 231 -2.93 -18.78 -7.07
C PRO A 231 -2.80 -18.25 -8.49
N TYR A 232 -3.83 -17.57 -9.01
CA TYR A 232 -3.76 -16.99 -10.36
C TYR A 232 -2.86 -15.76 -10.42
N LEU A 233 -2.90 -14.89 -9.39
CA LEU A 233 -1.98 -13.75 -9.30
C LEU A 233 -0.52 -14.24 -9.23
N ASN A 234 -0.28 -15.31 -8.47
CA ASN A 234 1.04 -15.93 -8.40
C ASN A 234 1.47 -16.50 -9.75
N LEU A 235 0.59 -17.22 -10.45
CA LEU A 235 0.86 -17.71 -11.81
C LEU A 235 1.22 -16.56 -12.75
N LEU A 236 0.40 -15.50 -12.83
CA LEU A 236 0.68 -14.34 -13.69
C LEU A 236 2.02 -13.67 -13.36
N LYS A 237 2.37 -13.57 -12.07
CA LYS A 237 3.66 -13.05 -11.64
C LYS A 237 4.82 -13.95 -12.09
N ASN A 238 4.65 -15.27 -12.02
CA ASN A 238 5.64 -16.25 -12.46
C ASN A 238 5.81 -16.22 -13.98
N VAL A 239 4.72 -16.20 -14.74
CA VAL A 239 4.69 -16.00 -16.21
C VAL A 239 5.46 -14.73 -16.57
N THR A 240 5.09 -13.59 -15.95
CA THR A 240 5.72 -12.28 -16.20
C THR A 240 7.24 -12.34 -15.94
N SER A 241 7.64 -12.94 -14.82
CA SER A 241 9.05 -13.03 -14.42
C SER A 241 9.86 -13.98 -15.32
N GLY A 242 9.31 -15.15 -15.63
CA GLY A 242 9.96 -16.17 -16.45
C GLY A 242 10.12 -15.72 -17.91
N LEU A 243 9.06 -15.19 -18.51
CA LEU A 243 9.09 -14.65 -19.87
C LEU A 243 9.99 -13.42 -19.99
N SER A 244 10.07 -12.58 -18.95
CA SER A 244 11.03 -11.46 -18.93
C SER A 244 12.49 -11.94 -18.94
N ASN A 245 12.80 -13.00 -18.19
CA ASN A 245 14.15 -13.60 -18.19
C ASN A 245 14.48 -14.23 -19.55
N ILE A 246 13.53 -14.96 -20.15
CA ILE A 246 13.68 -15.53 -21.50
C ILE A 246 13.94 -14.42 -22.52
N ARG A 247 13.18 -13.32 -22.45
CA ARG A 247 13.39 -12.15 -23.32
C ARG A 247 14.78 -11.57 -23.14
N GLN A 248 15.26 -11.43 -21.90
CA GLN A 248 16.61 -10.91 -21.65
C GLN A 248 17.67 -11.82 -22.28
N ASN A 249 17.55 -13.14 -22.13
CA ASN A 249 18.47 -14.09 -22.76
C ASN A 249 18.44 -14.01 -24.30
N GLN A 250 17.26 -13.78 -24.90
CA GLN A 250 17.12 -13.56 -26.34
C GLN A 250 17.80 -12.25 -26.79
N ILE A 251 17.67 -11.17 -26.02
CA ILE A 251 18.34 -9.88 -26.30
C ILE A 251 19.86 -10.03 -26.22
N ASP A 252 20.36 -10.75 -25.20
CA ASP A 252 21.80 -10.98 -25.04
C ASP A 252 22.37 -11.77 -26.24
N VAL A 253 21.62 -12.76 -26.73
CA VAL A 253 21.97 -13.49 -27.96
C VAL A 253 21.86 -12.63 -29.22
N LEU A 254 20.84 -11.78 -29.32
CA LEU A 254 20.71 -10.85 -30.46
C LEU A 254 21.90 -9.89 -30.54
N ASN A 255 22.40 -9.42 -29.41
CA ASN A 255 23.60 -8.59 -29.33
C ASN A 255 24.86 -9.36 -29.80
N ASP A 256 25.03 -10.60 -29.34
CA ASP A 256 26.14 -11.48 -29.78
C ASP A 256 26.06 -11.81 -31.29
N LEU A 257 24.86 -12.12 -31.79
CA LEU A 257 24.61 -12.34 -33.23
C LEU A 257 24.94 -11.09 -34.05
N GLN A 258 24.59 -9.90 -33.54
CA GLN A 258 24.91 -8.64 -34.18
C GLN A 258 26.42 -8.43 -34.26
N GLU A 259 27.17 -8.64 -33.17
CA GLU A 259 28.63 -8.53 -33.18
C GLU A 259 29.32 -9.53 -34.12
N LYS A 260 28.79 -10.76 -34.23
CA LYS A 260 29.32 -11.82 -35.10
C LYS A 260 29.06 -11.55 -36.59
N LEU A 261 27.90 -10.98 -36.94
CA LEU A 261 27.56 -10.61 -38.33
C LEU A 261 28.44 -9.48 -38.88
N PHE A 262 29.03 -8.64 -38.01
CA PHE A 262 29.87 -7.50 -38.42
C PHE A 262 31.39 -7.79 -38.44
N LYS A 263 31.85 -9.01 -38.13
CA LYS A 263 33.28 -9.38 -38.17
C LYS A 263 33.62 -10.27 -39.39
N PRO A 264 34.52 -9.85 -40.30
CA PRO A 264 34.92 -10.65 -41.46
C PRO A 264 36.04 -11.63 -41.07
N THR A 265 35.76 -12.68 -40.28
CA THR A 265 36.72 -13.79 -40.14
C THR A 265 36.08 -15.10 -39.73
N ARG A 266 36.49 -16.18 -40.41
CA ARG A 266 36.22 -17.59 -40.08
C ARG A 266 36.84 -17.96 -38.72
N ALA A 267 36.18 -17.60 -37.63
CA ALA A 267 36.39 -18.25 -36.34
C ALA A 267 35.30 -19.31 -36.16
N LYS A 268 35.68 -20.53 -35.73
CA LYS A 268 34.78 -21.65 -35.45
C LYS A 268 33.49 -21.15 -34.80
N LEU A 269 32.35 -21.35 -35.48
CA LEU A 269 31.03 -21.11 -34.90
C LEU A 269 30.95 -21.90 -33.58
N GLU A 270 30.99 -21.21 -32.45
CA GLU A 270 30.51 -21.78 -31.21
C GLU A 270 29.00 -22.07 -31.34
N ALA A 271 28.60 -23.19 -30.75
CA ALA A 271 27.67 -24.14 -31.35
C ALA A 271 26.23 -23.62 -31.58
N PRO A 272 25.56 -24.08 -32.67
CA PRO A 272 24.11 -23.97 -32.89
C PRO A 272 23.21 -24.48 -31.74
N SER A 273 23.81 -25.17 -30.75
CA SER A 273 23.13 -25.68 -29.57
C SER A 273 22.60 -24.57 -28.66
N THR A 274 23.25 -23.39 -28.61
CA THR A 274 22.85 -22.31 -27.69
C THR A 274 21.54 -21.64 -28.13
N TYR A 275 21.37 -21.34 -29.43
CA TYR A 275 20.14 -20.74 -29.96
C TYR A 275 18.95 -21.70 -29.84
N THR A 276 19.17 -22.97 -30.20
CA THR A 276 18.18 -24.03 -30.05
C THR A 276 17.78 -24.19 -28.58
N SER A 277 18.74 -24.13 -27.65
CA SER A 277 18.44 -24.23 -26.22
C SER A 277 17.58 -23.08 -25.71
N ILE A 278 17.85 -21.84 -26.13
CA ILE A 278 17.06 -20.67 -25.70
C ILE A 278 15.64 -20.73 -26.28
N ASN A 279 15.50 -21.13 -27.54
CA ASN A 279 14.18 -21.34 -28.13
C ASN A 279 13.40 -22.46 -27.42
N ASN A 280 14.05 -23.57 -27.09
CA ASN A 280 13.42 -24.67 -26.34
C ASN A 280 13.04 -24.27 -24.91
N GLN A 281 13.84 -23.42 -24.25
CA GLN A 281 13.47 -22.85 -22.95
C GLN A 281 12.20 -22.01 -23.05
N MET A 282 12.09 -21.19 -24.10
CA MET A 282 10.86 -20.42 -24.36
C MET A 282 9.66 -21.34 -24.61
N ILE A 283 9.81 -22.33 -25.50
CA ILE A 283 8.75 -23.30 -25.82
C ILE A 283 8.26 -24.00 -24.55
N GLY A 284 9.15 -24.59 -23.76
CA GLY A 284 8.75 -25.32 -22.56
C GLY A 284 8.09 -24.43 -21.51
N HIS A 285 8.56 -23.18 -21.36
CA HIS A 285 7.91 -22.23 -20.45
C HIS A 285 6.50 -21.84 -20.92
N LEU A 286 6.34 -21.58 -22.22
CA LEU A 286 5.02 -21.26 -22.81
C LEU A 286 4.05 -22.43 -22.73
N GLU A 287 4.49 -23.65 -23.04
CA GLU A 287 3.65 -24.87 -22.97
C GLU A 287 3.05 -25.05 -21.58
N ASN A 288 3.89 -24.97 -20.55
CA ASN A 288 3.44 -25.10 -19.17
C ASN A 288 2.54 -23.94 -18.76
N ASP A 289 2.96 -22.69 -18.99
CA ASP A 289 2.17 -21.52 -18.62
C ASP A 289 0.78 -21.53 -19.27
N ILE A 290 0.70 -21.85 -20.57
CA ILE A 290 -0.57 -21.95 -21.32
C ILE A 290 -1.49 -22.99 -20.68
N LEU A 291 -0.97 -24.18 -20.36
CA LEU A 291 -1.76 -25.25 -19.75
C LEU A 291 -2.38 -24.79 -18.42
N PHE A 292 -1.59 -24.15 -17.55
CA PHE A 292 -2.06 -23.69 -16.24
C PHE A 292 -2.97 -22.46 -16.35
N LEU A 293 -2.71 -21.54 -17.27
CA LEU A 293 -3.59 -20.42 -17.56
C LEU A 293 -4.96 -20.91 -18.03
N ILE A 294 -5.01 -21.84 -19.00
CA ILE A 294 -6.26 -22.45 -19.46
C ILE A 294 -7.01 -23.10 -18.30
N LYS A 295 -6.33 -23.92 -17.49
CA LYS A 295 -6.94 -24.60 -16.33
C LYS A 295 -7.55 -23.60 -15.35
N MET A 296 -6.84 -22.51 -15.04
CA MET A 296 -7.30 -21.54 -14.05
C MET A 296 -8.37 -20.58 -14.60
N THR A 297 -8.26 -20.15 -15.86
CA THR A 297 -9.29 -19.39 -16.56
C THR A 297 -10.59 -20.21 -16.63
N ASN A 298 -10.50 -21.51 -16.92
CA ASN A 298 -11.66 -22.42 -16.92
C ASN A 298 -12.28 -22.57 -15.53
N LYS A 299 -11.48 -22.65 -14.47
CA LYS A 299 -12.00 -22.65 -13.09
C LYS A 299 -12.74 -21.35 -12.76
N GLN A 300 -12.21 -20.19 -13.16
CA GLN A 300 -12.90 -18.92 -12.96
C GLN A 300 -14.22 -18.84 -13.72
N LYS A 301 -14.25 -19.32 -14.97
CA LYS A 301 -15.49 -19.46 -15.75
C LYS A 301 -16.49 -20.38 -15.03
N LEU A 302 -16.05 -21.54 -14.54
CA LEU A 302 -16.93 -22.50 -13.85
C LEU A 302 -17.49 -21.93 -12.53
N ALA A 303 -16.65 -21.26 -11.73
CA ALA A 303 -17.09 -20.57 -10.52
C ALA A 303 -18.14 -19.50 -10.80
N ARG A 304 -18.00 -18.77 -11.92
CA ARG A 304 -19.03 -17.81 -12.38
C ARG A 304 -20.34 -18.52 -12.79
N MET A 305 -20.25 -19.65 -13.48
CA MET A 305 -21.44 -20.46 -13.81
C MET A 305 -22.17 -20.92 -12.55
N MET A 306 -21.42 -21.35 -11.53
CA MET A 306 -22.01 -21.69 -10.23
C MET A 306 -22.68 -20.49 -9.56
N GLY A 307 -22.07 -19.30 -9.62
CA GLY A 307 -22.71 -18.08 -9.12
C GLY A 307 -24.03 -17.75 -9.82
N LEU A 308 -24.07 -17.90 -11.16
CA LEU A 308 -25.29 -17.73 -11.95
C LEU A 308 -26.33 -18.82 -11.66
N GLU A 309 -25.89 -20.06 -11.42
CA GLU A 309 -26.76 -21.16 -11.01
C GLU A 309 -27.38 -20.91 -9.64
N GLU A 310 -26.60 -20.43 -8.66
CA GLU A 310 -27.09 -20.09 -7.33
C GLU A 310 -28.12 -18.94 -7.40
N GLU A 311 -27.85 -17.90 -8.20
CA GLU A 311 -28.81 -16.83 -8.50
C GLU A 311 -30.09 -17.37 -9.15
N LEU A 312 -29.96 -18.28 -10.12
CA LEU A 312 -31.08 -18.91 -10.80
C LEU A 312 -31.94 -19.74 -9.84
N ASN A 313 -31.31 -20.47 -8.92
CA ASN A 313 -31.98 -21.26 -7.90
C ASN A 313 -32.71 -20.35 -6.88
N GLU A 314 -32.10 -19.24 -6.44
CA GLU A 314 -32.76 -18.25 -5.59
C GLU A 314 -33.97 -17.60 -6.27
N LEU A 315 -33.85 -17.20 -7.54
CA LEU A 315 -34.96 -16.66 -8.33
C LEU A 315 -36.10 -17.68 -8.45
N THR A 316 -35.77 -18.94 -8.69
CA THR A 316 -36.73 -20.04 -8.80
C THR A 316 -37.45 -20.29 -7.47
N GLN A 317 -36.71 -20.28 -6.35
CA GLN A 317 -37.28 -20.48 -5.02
C GLN A 317 -38.17 -19.31 -4.59
N THR A 318 -37.75 -18.07 -4.82
CA THR A 318 -38.57 -16.88 -4.52
C THR A 318 -39.83 -16.82 -5.39
N LEU A 319 -39.74 -17.23 -6.65
CA LEU A 319 -40.91 -17.35 -7.53
C LEU A 319 -41.88 -18.44 -7.03
N ARG A 320 -41.36 -19.58 -6.58
CA ARG A 320 -42.17 -20.65 -5.97
C ARG A 320 -42.90 -20.18 -4.72
N GLU A 321 -42.21 -19.49 -3.81
CA GLU A 321 -42.82 -18.95 -2.59
C GLU A 321 -43.93 -17.94 -2.89
N GLU A 322 -43.80 -17.14 -3.96
CA GLU A 322 -44.84 -16.23 -4.40
C GLU A 322 -46.05 -16.94 -4.98
N PHE A 323 -45.85 -17.98 -5.80
CA PHE A 323 -46.95 -18.83 -6.25
C PHE A 323 -47.69 -19.50 -5.09
N GLU A 324 -46.97 -20.00 -4.07
CA GLU A 324 -47.57 -20.60 -2.88
C GLU A 324 -48.35 -19.57 -2.04
N LYS A 325 -47.83 -18.34 -1.85
CA LYS A 325 -48.54 -17.26 -1.13
C LYS A 325 -49.79 -16.76 -1.86
N LEU A 326 -49.77 -16.77 -3.20
CA LEU A 326 -50.91 -16.34 -4.03
C LEU A 326 -52.02 -17.40 -4.10
N LYS A 327 -51.71 -18.66 -3.78
CA LYS A 327 -52.70 -19.74 -3.65
C LYS A 327 -53.69 -19.49 -2.50
N ASP A 328 -53.26 -18.80 -1.44
CA ASP A 328 -54.04 -18.60 -0.21
C ASP A 328 -54.89 -17.31 -0.20
N LYS A 329 -54.73 -16.40 -1.17
CA LYS A 329 -55.45 -15.11 -1.22
C LYS A 329 -56.35 -14.97 -2.45
N LYS A 330 -57.66 -14.79 -2.24
CA LYS A 330 -58.70 -14.52 -3.28
C LYS A 330 -58.61 -13.10 -3.91
N SER A 331 -57.42 -12.59 -4.22
CA SER A 331 -57.25 -11.26 -4.82
C SER A 331 -56.63 -11.35 -6.23
N PRO A 332 -57.02 -10.47 -7.19
CA PRO A 332 -56.45 -10.47 -8.52
C PRO A 332 -54.96 -10.01 -8.50
N PRO A 333 -54.15 -10.43 -9.48
CA PRO A 333 -52.73 -10.69 -9.28
C PRO A 333 -51.82 -9.47 -9.42
N GLY A 334 -50.69 -9.49 -8.69
CA GLY A 334 -49.46 -8.79 -9.08
C GLY A 334 -48.80 -9.47 -10.28
N THR A 335 -49.50 -9.58 -11.41
CA THR A 335 -49.02 -10.27 -12.64
C THR A 335 -47.73 -9.68 -13.19
N ASN A 336 -47.48 -8.39 -12.98
CA ASN A 336 -46.28 -7.73 -13.46
C ASN A 336 -45.02 -8.12 -12.67
N GLU A 337 -45.12 -8.38 -11.36
CA GLU A 337 -43.99 -8.83 -10.55
C GLU A 337 -43.57 -10.27 -10.91
N LEU A 338 -44.55 -11.18 -11.06
CA LEU A 338 -44.30 -12.54 -11.52
C LEU A 338 -43.68 -12.57 -12.92
N LYS A 339 -44.19 -11.75 -13.85
CA LYS A 339 -43.62 -11.62 -15.20
C LYS A 339 -42.18 -11.12 -15.16
N ASN A 340 -41.88 -10.12 -14.34
CA ASN A 340 -40.53 -9.60 -14.19
C ASN A 340 -39.58 -10.67 -13.66
N LYS A 341 -40.01 -11.50 -12.70
CA LYS A 341 -39.20 -12.62 -12.20
C LYS A 341 -38.98 -13.72 -13.23
N ILE A 342 -40.01 -14.09 -13.99
CA ILE A 342 -39.87 -15.06 -15.09
C ILE A 342 -38.91 -14.51 -16.17
N SER A 343 -38.97 -13.20 -16.46
CA SER A 343 -38.00 -12.54 -17.36
C SER A 343 -36.58 -12.62 -16.82
N LYS A 344 -36.38 -12.34 -15.52
CA LYS A 344 -35.07 -12.47 -14.88
C LYS A 344 -34.53 -13.90 -14.92
N ILE A 345 -35.35 -14.90 -14.65
CA ILE A 345 -34.96 -16.32 -14.78
C ILE A 345 -34.52 -16.62 -16.22
N ARG A 346 -35.25 -16.12 -17.23
CA ARG A 346 -34.87 -16.25 -18.65
C ARG A 346 -33.53 -15.58 -18.93
N GLU A 347 -33.31 -14.36 -18.44
CA GLU A 347 -32.06 -13.61 -18.63
C GLU A 347 -30.87 -14.33 -17.97
N THR A 348 -31.00 -14.78 -16.73
CA THR A 348 -29.94 -15.52 -16.02
C THR A 348 -29.65 -16.86 -16.71
N LEU A 349 -30.68 -17.58 -17.16
CA LEU A 349 -30.50 -18.79 -17.94
C LEU A 349 -29.75 -18.50 -19.25
N GLN A 350 -30.11 -17.44 -19.97
CA GLN A 350 -29.41 -17.04 -21.20
C GLN A 350 -27.94 -16.72 -20.93
N LYS A 351 -27.61 -16.04 -19.82
CA LYS A 351 -26.22 -15.78 -19.42
C LYS A 351 -25.43 -17.07 -19.20
N ILE A 352 -26.01 -18.05 -18.50
CA ILE A 352 -25.38 -19.38 -18.32
C ILE A 352 -25.14 -20.04 -19.68
N MET A 353 -26.12 -19.96 -20.59
CA MET A 353 -26.02 -20.56 -21.92
C MET A 353 -24.98 -19.88 -22.81
N ASP A 354 -24.95 -18.56 -22.84
CA ASP A 354 -23.95 -17.79 -23.59
C ASP A 354 -22.54 -18.14 -23.10
N GLN A 355 -22.38 -18.29 -21.78
CA GLN A 355 -21.10 -18.67 -21.18
C GLN A 355 -20.70 -20.12 -21.51
N LEU A 356 -21.65 -21.07 -21.49
CA LEU A 356 -21.41 -22.47 -21.89
C LEU A 356 -21.07 -22.59 -23.38
N SER A 357 -21.76 -21.83 -24.23
CA SER A 357 -21.48 -21.79 -25.68
C SER A 357 -20.08 -21.26 -25.98
N ARG A 358 -19.67 -20.17 -25.32
CA ARG A 358 -18.30 -19.62 -25.46
C ARG A 358 -17.24 -20.62 -24.97
N GLN A 359 -17.52 -21.33 -23.86
CA GLN A 359 -16.57 -22.28 -23.28
C GLN A 359 -16.35 -23.54 -24.12
N THR A 360 -17.35 -24.02 -24.87
CA THR A 360 -17.22 -25.21 -25.73
C THR A 360 -16.49 -24.94 -27.05
N GLN A 361 -16.25 -23.68 -27.41
CA GLN A 361 -15.58 -23.31 -28.67
C GLN A 361 -14.05 -23.17 -28.55
N SER A 362 -13.51 -23.02 -27.32
CA SER A 362 -12.16 -22.48 -27.09
C SER A 362 -11.15 -23.44 -26.42
N MET A 363 -11.16 -24.76 -26.73
CA MET A 363 -10.12 -25.81 -26.42
C MET A 363 -10.58 -26.98 -25.49
N PRO A 364 -9.76 -28.06 -25.31
CA PRO A 364 -10.03 -29.47 -25.67
C PRO A 364 -10.89 -30.23 -24.62
N ASP A 365 -11.41 -31.39 -25.03
CA ASP A 365 -12.37 -32.30 -24.37
C ASP A 365 -12.08 -32.72 -22.89
N GLU A 366 -10.99 -32.26 -22.28
CA GLU A 366 -10.47 -32.76 -20.99
C GLU A 366 -11.20 -32.20 -19.76
N PHE A 367 -11.79 -31.00 -19.83
CA PHE A 367 -12.35 -30.31 -18.65
C PHE A 367 -13.88 -30.37 -18.53
N LEU A 368 -14.60 -30.64 -19.62
CA LEU A 368 -16.05 -30.72 -19.62
C LEU A 368 -16.48 -31.86 -20.53
N ASN A 369 -17.18 -32.85 -19.99
CA ASN A 369 -17.77 -33.91 -20.80
C ASN A 369 -18.82 -33.31 -21.75
N PRO A 370 -18.56 -33.18 -23.06
CA PRO A 370 -19.47 -32.50 -23.99
C PRO A 370 -20.82 -33.22 -24.07
N ASN A 371 -20.84 -34.52 -23.75
CA ASN A 371 -22.03 -35.35 -23.77
C ASN A 371 -22.92 -35.18 -22.54
N ALA A 372 -22.40 -34.59 -21.44
CA ALA A 372 -23.21 -34.25 -20.27
C ALA A 372 -24.09 -33.03 -20.53
N PHE A 373 -23.54 -32.00 -21.17
CA PHE A 373 -24.23 -30.74 -21.46
C PHE A 373 -25.14 -30.79 -22.70
N LYS A 374 -24.83 -31.63 -23.70
CA LYS A 374 -25.73 -31.87 -24.85
C LYS A 374 -27.10 -32.44 -24.46
N ARG A 375 -27.25 -32.98 -23.24
CA ARG A 375 -28.54 -33.48 -22.71
C ARG A 375 -29.42 -32.38 -22.11
N LEU A 376 -28.86 -31.21 -21.84
CA LEU A 376 -29.62 -30.02 -21.44
C LEU A 376 -30.31 -29.48 -22.68
N ASN A 377 -31.61 -29.75 -22.78
CA ASN A 377 -32.34 -29.45 -23.99
C ASN A 377 -32.85 -27.99 -23.92
N MET A 378 -32.12 -27.09 -24.59
CA MET A 378 -32.40 -25.64 -24.66
C MET A 378 -33.84 -25.31 -25.02
N GLU A 379 -34.40 -26.10 -25.93
CA GLU A 379 -35.79 -25.99 -26.38
C GLU A 379 -36.77 -26.29 -25.25
N LYS A 380 -36.42 -27.18 -24.31
CA LYS A 380 -37.28 -27.50 -23.17
C LYS A 380 -37.34 -26.35 -22.16
N PHE A 381 -36.20 -25.72 -21.81
CA PHE A 381 -36.21 -24.63 -20.84
C PHE A 381 -36.92 -23.38 -21.38
N SER A 382 -36.66 -23.03 -22.65
CA SER A 382 -37.35 -21.92 -23.32
C SER A 382 -38.85 -22.17 -23.43
N ALA A 383 -39.27 -23.37 -23.88
CA ALA A 383 -40.68 -23.74 -23.95
C ALA A 383 -41.37 -23.75 -22.58
N SER A 384 -40.69 -24.24 -21.53
CA SER A 384 -41.22 -24.21 -20.16
C SER A 384 -41.43 -22.78 -19.64
N LEU A 385 -40.50 -21.86 -19.93
CA LEU A 385 -40.62 -20.45 -19.55
C LEU A 385 -41.73 -19.72 -20.33
N GLU A 386 -41.88 -19.98 -21.63
CA GLU A 386 -42.97 -19.45 -22.43
C GLU A 386 -44.34 -19.96 -21.96
N LYS A 387 -44.44 -21.27 -21.72
CA LYS A 387 -45.64 -21.90 -21.19
C LYS A 387 -46.00 -21.34 -19.81
N MET A 388 -45.02 -21.13 -18.93
CA MET A 388 -45.22 -20.53 -17.62
C MET A 388 -45.72 -19.08 -17.73
N GLN A 389 -45.15 -18.30 -18.66
CA GLN A 389 -45.59 -16.92 -18.89
C GLN A 389 -47.02 -16.84 -19.43
N ASP A 390 -47.41 -17.74 -20.33
CA ASP A 390 -48.78 -17.87 -20.84
C ASP A 390 -49.78 -18.33 -19.76
N LEU A 391 -49.41 -19.30 -18.92
CA LEU A 391 -50.24 -19.75 -17.80
C LEU A 391 -50.46 -18.65 -16.75
N VAL A 392 -49.42 -17.87 -16.45
CA VAL A 392 -49.52 -16.68 -15.59
C VAL A 392 -50.41 -15.61 -16.20
N ASN A 393 -50.34 -15.38 -17.53
CA ASN A 393 -51.24 -14.46 -18.23
C ASN A 393 -52.71 -14.90 -18.16
N ARG A 394 -52.96 -16.22 -18.21
CA ARG A 394 -54.30 -16.82 -18.14
C ARG A 394 -54.81 -16.99 -16.70
N GLY A 395 -54.04 -16.59 -15.69
CA GLY A 395 -54.40 -16.72 -14.27
C GLY A 395 -54.35 -18.15 -13.73
N LYS A 396 -53.76 -19.10 -14.47
CA LYS A 396 -53.66 -20.52 -14.12
C LYS A 396 -52.41 -20.78 -13.26
N LEU A 397 -52.43 -20.25 -12.03
CA LEU A 397 -51.26 -20.26 -11.14
C LEU A 397 -50.84 -21.68 -10.69
N GLU A 398 -51.79 -22.60 -10.53
CA GLU A 398 -51.48 -23.99 -10.13
C GLU A 398 -50.76 -24.75 -11.25
N GLU A 399 -51.20 -24.60 -12.49
CA GLU A 399 -50.54 -25.19 -13.67
C GLU A 399 -49.13 -24.58 -13.86
N ALA A 400 -48.98 -23.27 -13.60
CA ALA A 400 -47.68 -22.59 -13.67
C ALA A 400 -46.69 -23.07 -12.58
N LEU A 401 -47.18 -23.29 -11.36
CA LEU A 401 -46.39 -23.84 -10.25
C LEU A 401 -45.88 -25.26 -10.56
N GLU A 402 -46.70 -26.08 -11.21
CA GLU A 402 -46.30 -27.45 -11.56
C GLU A 402 -45.23 -27.47 -12.65
N GLU A 403 -45.30 -26.58 -13.64
CA GLU A 403 -44.22 -26.39 -14.61
C GLU A 403 -42.94 -25.84 -13.98
N LEU A 404 -43.05 -24.97 -12.96
CA LEU A 404 -41.89 -24.47 -12.21
C LEU A 404 -41.17 -25.60 -11.44
N LYS A 405 -41.92 -26.54 -10.85
CA LYS A 405 -41.32 -27.70 -10.15
C LYS A 405 -40.50 -28.58 -11.09
N LYS A 406 -41.05 -28.89 -12.27
CA LYS A 406 -40.33 -29.68 -13.29
C LYS A 406 -39.03 -28.98 -13.71
N MET A 407 -39.11 -27.67 -13.93
CA MET A 407 -37.93 -26.87 -14.26
C MET A 407 -36.89 -26.88 -13.12
N ALA A 408 -37.34 -26.80 -11.87
CA ALA A 408 -36.45 -26.85 -10.70
C ALA A 408 -35.74 -28.21 -10.55
N GLU A 409 -36.38 -29.32 -10.89
CA GLU A 409 -35.75 -30.65 -10.91
C GLU A 409 -34.63 -30.72 -11.97
N ASP A 410 -34.88 -30.20 -13.18
CA ASP A 410 -33.88 -30.11 -14.24
C ASP A 410 -32.71 -29.18 -13.84
N MET A 411 -32.98 -28.08 -13.12
CA MET A 411 -31.95 -27.20 -12.56
C MET A 411 -31.11 -27.87 -11.48
N GLN A 412 -31.71 -28.69 -10.61
CA GLN A 412 -30.94 -29.45 -9.62
C GLN A 412 -29.99 -30.45 -10.28
N LEU A 413 -30.39 -31.05 -11.41
CA LEU A 413 -29.49 -31.92 -12.17
C LEU A 413 -28.30 -31.14 -12.73
N LEU A 414 -28.54 -29.94 -13.28
CA LEU A 414 -27.49 -29.02 -13.74
C LEU A 414 -26.54 -28.66 -12.59
N ALA A 415 -27.07 -28.25 -11.44
CA ALA A 415 -26.30 -27.90 -10.26
C ALA A 415 -25.40 -29.05 -9.81
N ASN A 416 -25.93 -30.28 -9.77
CA ASN A 416 -25.15 -31.46 -9.40
C ASN A 416 -24.03 -31.78 -10.40
N GLN A 417 -24.23 -31.52 -11.70
CA GLN A 417 -23.20 -31.70 -12.72
C GLN A 417 -22.11 -30.64 -12.61
N LEU A 418 -22.48 -29.37 -12.40
CA LEU A 418 -21.53 -28.27 -12.20
C LEU A 418 -20.70 -28.46 -10.93
N ASN A 419 -21.33 -28.84 -9.82
CA ASN A 419 -20.62 -29.12 -8.56
C ASN A 419 -19.64 -30.29 -8.68
N ARG A 420 -19.96 -31.33 -9.48
CA ARG A 420 -19.02 -32.42 -9.76
C ARG A 420 -17.82 -31.92 -10.57
N ALA A 421 -18.06 -31.16 -11.62
CA ALA A 421 -17.00 -30.57 -12.43
C ALA A 421 -16.09 -29.62 -11.63
N ASP A 422 -16.64 -28.84 -10.71
CA ASP A 422 -15.86 -28.00 -9.78
C ASP A 422 -14.96 -28.84 -8.88
N SER A 423 -15.52 -29.91 -8.28
CA SER A 423 -14.79 -30.79 -7.36
C SER A 423 -13.66 -31.58 -8.05
N GLU A 424 -13.81 -31.90 -9.33
CA GLU A 424 -12.78 -32.59 -10.12
C GLU A 424 -11.68 -31.62 -10.59
N ALA A 425 -11.98 -30.31 -10.70
CA ALA A 425 -11.04 -29.27 -11.11
C ALA A 425 -10.07 -28.82 -9.99
N ASP A 426 -10.14 -29.39 -8.79
CA ASP A 426 -9.66 -28.72 -7.56
C ASP A 426 -8.14 -28.83 -7.28
N ASN A 427 -7.38 -29.67 -8.01
CA ASN A 427 -5.93 -29.83 -7.78
C ASN A 427 -5.07 -29.22 -8.89
N PHE A 428 -4.51 -28.03 -8.64
CA PHE A 428 -3.50 -27.39 -9.50
C PHE A 428 -2.08 -27.89 -9.23
N ILE A 429 -1.87 -28.55 -8.09
CA ILE A 429 -0.62 -29.22 -7.78
C ILE A 429 -0.95 -30.70 -7.64
N ASP A 430 -0.22 -31.54 -8.39
CA ASP A 430 -0.41 -32.97 -8.34
C ASP A 430 -0.12 -33.52 -6.93
N PRO A 431 -0.82 -34.57 -6.48
CA PRO A 431 -0.57 -35.18 -5.18
C PRO A 431 0.91 -35.54 -4.96
N GLU A 432 1.60 -35.98 -6.01
CA GLU A 432 3.04 -36.29 -5.99
C GLU A 432 3.87 -35.04 -5.68
N ILE A 433 3.62 -33.93 -6.35
CA ILE A 433 4.30 -32.65 -6.10
C ILE A 433 4.00 -32.16 -4.67
N MET A 434 2.76 -32.31 -4.19
CA MET A 434 2.41 -31.96 -2.81
C MET A 434 3.15 -32.82 -1.78
N GLU A 435 3.37 -34.11 -2.06
CA GLU A 435 4.18 -34.97 -1.21
C GLU A 435 5.63 -34.49 -1.16
N VAL A 436 6.19 -34.16 -2.32
CA VAL A 436 7.55 -33.61 -2.46
C VAL A 436 7.70 -32.28 -1.69
N LEU A 437 6.70 -31.39 -1.76
CA LEU A 437 6.67 -30.13 -0.99
C LEU A 437 6.57 -30.39 0.52
N ASN A 438 5.70 -31.31 0.96
CA ASN A 438 5.59 -31.69 2.38
C ASN A 438 6.89 -32.30 2.92
N ASN A 439 7.58 -33.12 2.13
CA ASN A 439 8.89 -33.66 2.48
C ASN A 439 9.96 -32.56 2.51
N SER A 440 9.87 -31.56 1.64
CA SER A 440 10.76 -30.40 1.64
C SER A 440 10.59 -29.53 2.89
N ILE A 441 9.35 -29.34 3.38
CA ILE A 441 9.08 -28.66 4.66
C ILE A 441 9.76 -29.40 5.82
N LYS A 442 9.66 -30.74 5.87
CA LYS A 442 10.33 -31.53 6.92
C LYS A 442 11.86 -31.37 6.87
N LYS A 443 12.45 -31.36 5.66
CA LYS A 443 13.90 -31.14 5.49
C LYS A 443 14.30 -29.72 5.91
N LEU A 444 13.50 -28.71 5.58
CA LEU A 444 13.73 -27.33 6.03
C LEU A 444 13.68 -27.19 7.55
N ASP A 445 12.76 -27.90 8.21
CA ASP A 445 12.66 -27.91 9.67
C ASP A 445 13.92 -28.51 10.30
N GLN A 446 14.44 -29.61 9.73
CA GLN A 446 15.70 -30.21 10.16
C GLN A 446 16.89 -29.27 9.94
N LEU A 447 16.97 -28.61 8.78
CA LEU A 447 18.01 -27.63 8.48
C LEU A 447 17.94 -26.43 9.41
N LYS A 448 16.74 -25.92 9.69
CA LYS A 448 16.52 -24.80 10.62
C LYS A 448 17.00 -25.16 12.01
N ASP A 449 16.59 -26.31 12.53
CA ASP A 449 16.99 -26.77 13.85
C ASP A 449 18.50 -27.04 13.93
N GLY A 450 19.10 -27.53 12.84
CA GLY A 450 20.55 -27.70 12.71
C GLY A 450 21.29 -26.36 12.73
N GLN A 451 20.85 -25.40 11.92
CA GLN A 451 21.43 -24.06 11.83
C GLN A 451 21.32 -23.32 13.17
N GLN A 452 20.16 -23.42 13.83
CA GLN A 452 19.95 -22.79 15.14
C GLN A 452 20.89 -23.37 16.20
N LYS A 453 21.04 -24.70 16.26
CA LYS A 453 22.00 -25.34 17.17
C LYS A 453 23.44 -24.93 16.87
N LEU A 454 23.78 -24.78 15.60
CA LEU A 454 25.11 -24.35 15.19
C LEU A 454 25.38 -22.91 15.65
N VAL A 455 24.43 -21.98 15.45
CA VAL A 455 24.49 -20.60 15.98
C VAL A 455 24.67 -20.60 17.50
N GLU A 456 23.91 -21.41 18.23
CA GLU A 456 24.02 -21.54 19.69
C GLU A 456 25.39 -22.07 20.13
N GLU A 457 25.97 -23.03 19.42
CA GLU A 457 27.30 -23.57 19.75
C GLU A 457 28.42 -22.58 19.38
N THR A 458 28.34 -21.89 18.24
CA THR A 458 29.29 -20.86 17.82
C THR A 458 29.26 -19.68 18.79
N THR A 459 28.07 -19.24 19.22
CA THR A 459 27.91 -18.16 20.21
C THR A 459 28.44 -18.53 21.60
N LYS A 460 28.25 -19.78 22.07
CA LYS A 460 28.88 -20.26 23.32
C LYS A 460 30.40 -20.19 23.26
N ILE A 461 31.01 -20.59 22.13
CA ILE A 461 32.46 -20.50 21.94
C ILE A 461 32.90 -19.04 21.95
N ASN A 462 32.18 -18.16 21.24
CA ASN A 462 32.43 -16.72 21.22
C ASN A 462 32.39 -16.12 22.63
N HIS A 463 31.35 -16.45 23.41
CA HIS A 463 31.18 -15.95 24.77
C HIS A 463 32.32 -16.40 25.70
N ALA A 464 32.69 -17.69 25.66
CA ALA A 464 33.82 -18.19 26.45
C ALA A 464 35.14 -17.47 26.11
N LEU A 465 35.36 -17.20 24.82
CA LEU A 465 36.55 -16.50 24.33
C LEU A 465 36.56 -15.02 24.76
N ARG A 466 35.40 -14.34 24.68
CA ARG A 466 35.23 -12.96 25.18
C ARG A 466 35.46 -12.86 26.70
N GLN A 467 34.98 -13.84 27.48
CA GLN A 467 35.23 -13.87 28.93
C GLN A 467 36.71 -14.06 29.28
N GLN A 468 37.44 -14.88 28.51
CA GLN A 468 38.88 -15.05 28.67
C GLN A 468 39.65 -13.76 28.33
N GLN A 469 39.22 -13.05 27.30
CA GLN A 469 39.81 -11.78 26.87
C GLN A 469 39.55 -10.66 27.88
N ALA A 470 38.32 -10.53 28.39
CA ALA A 470 37.97 -9.53 29.39
C ALA A 470 38.85 -9.63 30.64
N LYS A 471 39.32 -10.84 30.99
CA LYS A 471 40.27 -11.06 32.09
C LYS A 471 41.71 -10.65 31.74
N GLN A 472 42.15 -10.89 30.50
CA GLN A 472 43.52 -10.57 30.05
C GLN A 472 43.73 -9.08 29.81
N PHE A 473 42.76 -8.41 29.19
CA PHE A 473 42.84 -6.99 28.83
C PHE A 473 42.37 -6.06 29.95
N LYS A 474 42.05 -6.57 31.14
CA LYS A 474 41.45 -5.78 32.23
C LYS A 474 42.26 -4.53 32.57
N ASN A 475 43.58 -4.63 32.60
CA ASN A 475 44.46 -3.50 32.95
C ASN A 475 44.60 -2.51 31.78
N GLU A 476 44.81 -3.02 30.56
CA GLU A 476 44.93 -2.21 29.35
C GLU A 476 43.61 -1.49 29.01
N LEU A 477 42.46 -2.12 29.27
CA LEU A 477 41.14 -1.50 29.14
C LEU A 477 40.93 -0.39 30.16
N ASN A 478 41.39 -0.55 31.39
CA ASN A 478 41.29 0.51 32.39
C ASN A 478 42.09 1.75 31.95
N GLU A 479 43.32 1.56 31.49
CA GLU A 479 44.17 2.63 30.96
C GLU A 479 43.54 3.29 29.73
N LEU A 480 42.99 2.49 28.81
CA LEU A 480 42.25 3.00 27.65
C LEU A 480 41.07 3.87 28.07
N PHE A 481 40.23 3.42 29.01
CA PHE A 481 39.04 4.19 29.40
C PHE A 481 39.39 5.49 30.13
N GLU A 482 40.48 5.53 30.91
CA GLU A 482 40.97 6.79 31.48
C GLU A 482 41.37 7.79 30.38
N ASP A 483 42.06 7.30 29.36
CA ASP A 483 42.43 8.08 28.18
C ASP A 483 41.22 8.54 27.37
N LEU A 484 40.23 7.66 27.14
CA LEU A 484 39.00 7.98 26.42
C LEU A 484 38.17 9.02 27.18
N LEU A 485 38.06 8.90 28.51
CA LEU A 485 37.38 9.89 29.34
C LEU A 485 38.05 11.25 29.24
N ARG A 486 39.39 11.30 29.23
CA ARG A 486 40.14 12.56 29.08
C ARG A 486 39.83 13.24 27.73
N ASP A 487 39.90 12.49 26.64
CA ASP A 487 39.68 13.02 25.29
C ASP A 487 38.21 13.40 25.04
N VAL A 488 37.25 12.59 25.52
CA VAL A 488 35.81 12.90 25.44
C VAL A 488 35.47 14.15 26.25
N ASN A 489 35.99 14.29 27.47
CA ASN A 489 35.72 15.47 28.29
C ASN A 489 36.34 16.74 27.70
N ALA A 490 37.52 16.66 27.09
CA ALA A 490 38.09 17.80 26.37
C ALA A 490 37.17 18.29 25.24
N ILE A 491 36.56 17.38 24.47
CA ILE A 491 35.60 17.73 23.42
C ILE A 491 34.32 18.35 24.00
N ARG A 492 33.79 17.77 25.09
CA ARG A 492 32.58 18.29 25.76
C ARG A 492 32.77 19.73 26.23
N GLU A 493 33.91 20.04 26.83
CA GLU A 493 34.20 21.40 27.30
C GLU A 493 34.34 22.38 26.13
N LEU A 494 35.02 22.01 25.03
CA LEU A 494 35.09 22.85 23.83
C LEU A 494 33.70 23.19 23.27
N PHE A 495 32.80 22.19 23.17
CA PHE A 495 31.46 22.40 22.64
C PHE A 495 30.56 23.22 23.58
N LYS A 496 30.71 23.09 24.90
CA LYS A 496 30.01 23.96 25.86
C LYS A 496 30.49 25.41 25.78
N GLU A 497 31.80 25.62 25.63
CA GLU A 497 32.38 26.95 25.45
C GLU A 497 31.92 27.59 24.13
N ASP A 498 31.81 26.81 23.06
CA ASP A 498 31.29 27.27 21.77
C ASP A 498 29.80 27.63 21.81
N ASP A 499 28.98 26.84 22.50
CA ASP A 499 27.55 27.13 22.66
C ASP A 499 27.35 28.48 23.36
N LYS A 500 28.06 28.68 24.48
CA LYS A 500 28.05 29.94 25.24
C LYS A 500 28.58 31.11 24.41
N TYR A 501 29.69 30.90 23.70
CA TYR A 501 30.28 31.92 22.83
C TYR A 501 29.32 32.37 21.73
N LEU A 502 28.65 31.44 21.04
CA LEU A 502 27.69 31.73 19.99
C LEU A 502 26.39 32.36 20.53
N GLU A 503 26.01 32.06 21.78
CA GLU A 503 24.87 32.72 22.43
C GLU A 503 25.17 34.17 22.82
N GLU A 504 26.36 34.44 23.35
CA GLU A 504 26.73 35.77 23.85
C GLU A 504 27.18 36.73 22.74
N HIS A 505 27.58 36.23 21.57
CA HIS A 505 28.14 37.03 20.49
C HIS A 505 27.14 38.03 19.87
N GLU A 506 27.54 39.30 19.76
CA GLU A 506 26.70 40.42 19.33
C GLU A 506 25.99 40.20 17.97
N VAL A 507 26.69 39.58 17.03
CA VAL A 507 26.19 39.32 15.67
C VAL A 507 25.14 38.21 15.66
N MET A 508 25.31 37.22 16.54
CA MET A 508 24.32 36.15 16.70
C MET A 508 23.07 36.74 17.35
N LYS A 509 23.21 37.60 18.36
CA LYS A 509 22.07 38.36 18.93
C LYS A 509 21.35 39.22 17.87
N GLN A 510 22.09 39.85 16.97
CA GLN A 510 21.52 40.58 15.82
C GLN A 510 20.75 39.64 14.88
N LEU A 511 21.30 38.47 14.54
CA LEU A 511 20.62 37.46 13.74
C LEU A 511 19.30 37.00 14.38
N HIS A 512 19.30 36.71 15.69
CA HIS A 512 18.09 36.27 16.41
C HIS A 512 16.99 37.34 16.37
N LYS A 513 17.35 38.63 16.54
CA LYS A 513 16.40 39.74 16.37
C LYS A 513 15.80 39.77 14.97
N LEU A 514 16.63 39.62 13.92
CA LEU A 514 16.16 39.57 12.53
C LEU A 514 15.29 38.33 12.24
N MET A 515 15.57 37.19 12.86
CA MET A 515 14.73 35.97 12.76
C MET A 515 13.36 36.14 13.42
N ASP A 516 13.30 36.82 14.56
CA ASP A 516 12.03 37.17 15.21
C ASP A 516 11.21 38.16 14.38
N GLU A 517 11.87 39.13 13.74
CA GLU A 517 11.22 40.05 12.81
C GLU A 517 10.73 39.34 11.55
N GLU A 518 11.53 38.42 10.99
CA GLU A 518 11.15 37.59 9.84
C GLU A 518 9.93 36.72 10.15
N THR A 519 9.89 36.04 11.30
CA THR A 519 8.74 35.18 11.67
C THR A 519 7.45 35.99 11.84
N ARG A 520 7.55 37.18 12.43
CA ARG A 520 6.42 38.14 12.51
C ARG A 520 5.98 38.60 11.13
N LEU A 521 6.93 38.93 10.26
CA LEU A 521 6.65 39.42 8.91
C LEU A 521 6.09 38.32 8.00
N ASN A 522 6.57 37.09 8.11
CA ASN A 522 6.03 35.92 7.40
C ASN A 522 4.56 35.65 7.77
N ARG A 523 4.21 35.77 9.05
CA ARG A 523 2.81 35.69 9.50
C ARG A 523 1.96 36.79 8.87
N LYS A 524 2.46 38.03 8.89
CA LYS A 524 1.80 39.20 8.28
C LYS A 524 1.65 39.06 6.76
N VAL A 525 2.66 38.56 6.05
CA VAL A 525 2.61 38.29 4.61
C VAL A 525 1.57 37.21 4.32
N ARG A 526 1.47 36.17 5.14
CA ARG A 526 0.46 35.12 4.99
C ARG A 526 -0.95 35.67 5.20
N GLU A 527 -1.19 36.44 6.27
CA GLU A 527 -2.47 37.10 6.53
C GLU A 527 -2.86 38.08 5.41
N LEU A 528 -1.92 38.90 4.94
CA LEU A 528 -2.15 39.82 3.83
C LEU A 528 -2.39 39.10 2.51
N SER A 529 -1.71 37.97 2.26
CA SER A 529 -1.91 37.16 1.06
C SER A 529 -3.31 36.55 1.02
N GLN A 530 -3.79 36.03 2.16
CA GLN A 530 -5.15 35.52 2.31
C GLN A 530 -6.18 36.64 2.13
N ALA A 531 -5.99 37.79 2.79
CA ALA A 531 -6.86 38.96 2.63
C ALA A 531 -6.88 39.52 1.19
N THR A 532 -5.79 39.36 0.43
CA THR A 532 -5.72 39.77 -0.98
C THR A 532 -6.49 38.80 -1.88
N VAL A 533 -6.48 37.49 -1.57
CA VAL A 533 -7.23 36.46 -2.29
C VAL A 533 -8.74 36.55 -2.02
N ASP A 534 -9.13 36.97 -0.81
CA ASP A 534 -10.54 37.06 -0.41
C ASP A 534 -11.25 38.35 -0.92
N ALA A 535 -10.51 39.36 -1.37
CA ALA A 535 -11.04 40.64 -1.84
C ALA A 535 -11.52 40.61 -3.31
N ASN A 536 -12.78 40.24 -3.55
CA ASN A 536 -13.42 40.06 -4.88
C ASN A 536 -13.96 41.35 -5.56
N ARG A 537 -13.39 42.55 -5.31
CA ARG A 537 -13.76 43.78 -6.03
C ARG A 537 -12.53 44.64 -6.36
N SER A 538 -12.46 45.10 -7.62
CA SER A 538 -11.26 45.60 -8.29
C SER A 538 -10.53 46.79 -7.64
N GLN A 539 -11.20 47.67 -6.88
CA GLN A 539 -10.54 48.85 -6.26
C GLN A 539 -9.87 48.58 -4.90
N GLU A 540 -10.33 47.60 -4.12
CA GLU A 540 -9.71 47.23 -2.83
C GLU A 540 -8.54 46.26 -3.03
N GLN A 541 -8.61 45.45 -4.09
CA GLN A 541 -7.59 44.47 -4.45
C GLN A 541 -6.22 45.12 -4.69
N ASP A 542 -6.17 46.26 -5.41
CA ASP A 542 -4.92 47.00 -5.66
C ASP A 542 -4.28 47.53 -4.36
N GLN A 543 -5.09 47.95 -3.39
CA GLN A 543 -4.58 48.42 -2.10
C GLN A 543 -4.03 47.27 -1.25
N HIS A 544 -4.70 46.11 -1.27
CA HIS A 544 -4.21 44.89 -0.60
C HIS A 544 -2.94 44.36 -1.27
N PHE A 545 -2.87 44.38 -2.60
CA PHE A 545 -1.68 44.00 -3.36
C PHE A 545 -0.49 44.92 -3.07
N ASN A 546 -0.71 46.23 -2.94
CA ASN A 546 0.32 47.19 -2.55
C ASN A 546 0.84 46.96 -1.12
N LYS A 547 -0.04 46.67 -0.16
CA LYS A 547 0.34 46.32 1.22
C LYS A 547 1.11 45.00 1.28
N LEU A 548 0.66 43.99 0.53
CA LEU A 548 1.35 42.70 0.40
C LEU A 548 2.73 42.86 -0.23
N ASN A 549 2.84 43.62 -1.32
CA ASN A 549 4.11 43.89 -1.99
C ASN A 549 5.07 44.67 -1.10
N LYS A 550 4.59 45.63 -0.30
CA LYS A 550 5.42 46.34 0.68
C LYS A 550 5.96 45.38 1.75
N ALA A 551 5.13 44.49 2.29
CA ALA A 551 5.55 43.48 3.26
C ALA A 551 6.54 42.46 2.65
N ARG A 552 6.35 42.06 1.39
CA ARG A 552 7.30 41.21 0.66
C ARG A 552 8.64 41.89 0.40
N ARG A 553 8.66 43.21 0.12
CA ARG A 553 9.91 43.98 -0.03
C ARG A 553 10.66 44.11 1.30
N GLU A 554 9.92 44.32 2.39
CA GLU A 554 10.48 44.32 3.75
C GLU A 554 11.06 42.95 4.11
N GLN A 555 10.40 41.86 3.70
CA GLN A 555 10.88 40.49 3.89
C GLN A 555 12.15 40.24 3.11
N ALA A 556 12.20 40.67 1.84
CA ALA A 556 13.41 40.57 1.02
C ALA A 556 14.59 41.36 1.62
N ARG A 557 14.33 42.53 2.25
CA ARG A 557 15.35 43.33 2.93
C ARG A 557 15.88 42.63 4.17
N ILE A 558 15.01 42.07 5.02
CA ILE A 558 15.43 41.29 6.20
C ILE A 558 16.26 40.07 5.77
N MET A 559 15.85 39.39 4.69
CA MET A 559 16.59 38.24 4.16
C MET A 559 17.99 38.65 3.66
N GLN A 560 18.10 39.77 2.93
CA GLN A 560 19.39 40.34 2.53
C GLN A 560 20.26 40.75 3.73
N GLU A 561 19.66 41.32 4.78
CA GLU A 561 20.37 41.72 5.99
C GLU A 561 20.90 40.51 6.75
N LYS A 562 20.10 39.46 6.91
CA LYS A 562 20.54 38.18 7.50
C LYS A 562 21.69 37.55 6.71
N ASP A 563 21.59 37.50 5.38
CA ASP A 563 22.64 36.97 4.51
C ASP A 563 23.92 37.81 4.59
N SER A 564 23.80 39.13 4.76
CA SER A 564 24.95 40.03 4.94
C SER A 564 25.72 39.80 6.24
N LEU A 565 25.05 39.27 7.29
CA LEU A 565 25.70 38.96 8.56
C LEU A 565 26.69 37.78 8.45
N ARG A 566 26.56 36.93 7.41
CA ARG A 566 27.49 35.82 7.11
C ARG A 566 27.65 34.82 8.27
N VAL A 567 26.55 34.55 8.98
CA VAL A 567 26.52 33.70 10.18
C VAL A 567 25.61 32.46 10.09
N ASN A 568 25.05 32.19 8.91
CA ASN A 568 24.09 31.10 8.73
C ASN A 568 24.66 29.72 9.15
N GLU A 569 25.93 29.44 8.85
CA GLU A 569 26.55 28.17 9.26
C GLU A 569 26.84 28.10 10.78
N PHE A 570 27.16 29.22 11.43
CA PHE A 570 27.31 29.26 12.89
C PHE A 570 25.97 29.05 13.60
N GLN A 571 24.87 29.55 13.03
CA GLN A 571 23.53 29.29 13.55
C GLN A 571 23.15 27.82 13.43
N ARG A 572 23.41 27.19 12.28
CA ARG A 572 23.17 25.75 12.08
C ARG A 572 24.02 24.89 13.01
N PHE A 573 25.26 25.30 13.26
CA PHE A 573 26.13 24.61 14.21
C PHE A 573 25.60 24.76 15.65
N LYS A 574 25.19 25.97 16.06
CA LYS A 574 24.55 26.22 17.36
C LYS A 574 23.32 25.33 17.58
N GLU A 575 22.47 25.17 16.57
CA GLU A 575 21.29 24.30 16.64
C GLU A 575 21.65 22.81 16.77
N ALA A 576 22.82 22.40 16.28
CA ALA A 576 23.31 21.02 16.34
C ALA A 576 24.15 20.71 17.60
N LEU A 577 24.69 21.72 18.27
CA LEU A 577 25.52 21.58 19.48
C LEU A 577 24.84 20.74 20.59
N PRO A 578 23.54 20.92 20.92
CA PRO A 578 22.88 20.12 21.96
C PRO A 578 22.89 18.62 21.64
N GLN A 579 22.62 18.24 20.38
CA GLN A 579 22.62 16.83 19.96
C GLN A 579 24.03 16.24 19.94
N LEU A 580 25.04 17.05 19.58
CA LEU A 580 26.44 16.64 19.64
C LEU A 580 26.86 16.42 21.10
N LEU A 581 26.54 17.36 21.99
CA LEU A 581 26.82 17.26 23.42
C LEU A 581 26.16 16.03 24.03
N GLU A 582 24.90 15.74 23.72
CA GLU A 582 24.21 14.54 24.18
C GLU A 582 24.94 13.25 23.75
N LYS A 583 25.38 13.15 22.50
CA LYS A 583 26.17 12.00 22.02
C LYS A 583 27.49 11.85 22.78
N TYR A 584 28.18 12.96 23.05
CA TYR A 584 29.44 12.94 23.80
C TYR A 584 29.23 12.70 25.31
N ASP A 585 28.08 13.10 25.87
CA ASP A 585 27.66 12.75 27.22
C ASP A 585 27.42 11.24 27.32
N SER A 586 26.70 10.64 26.38
CA SER A 586 26.53 9.19 26.29
C SER A 586 27.87 8.45 26.10
N LEU A 587 28.80 8.98 25.29
CA LEU A 587 30.15 8.42 25.18
C LEU A 587 30.90 8.49 26.52
N ASN A 588 30.77 9.59 27.26
CA ASN A 588 31.37 9.74 28.58
C ASN A 588 30.79 8.73 29.58
N GLU A 589 29.47 8.53 29.58
CA GLU A 589 28.80 7.51 30.40
C GLU A 589 29.26 6.10 30.06
N LEU A 590 29.29 5.73 28.77
CA LEU A 590 29.77 4.43 28.31
C LEU A 590 31.24 4.19 28.68
N ALA A 591 32.07 5.24 28.66
CA ALA A 591 33.45 5.15 29.11
C ALA A 591 33.57 4.92 30.63
N HIS A 592 32.71 5.55 31.45
CA HIS A 592 32.64 5.25 32.89
C HIS A 592 32.15 3.83 33.18
N LEU A 593 31.19 3.35 32.38
CA LEU A 593 30.68 1.97 32.42
C LEU A 593 31.69 0.95 31.87
N LYS A 594 32.77 1.42 31.23
CA LYS A 594 33.83 0.61 30.62
C LYS A 594 33.30 -0.35 29.54
N ASP A 595 32.26 0.07 28.82
CA ASP A 595 31.69 -0.70 27.72
C ASP A 595 32.38 -0.36 26.40
N LEU A 596 33.36 -1.20 26.00
CA LEU A 596 34.16 -0.95 24.80
C LEU A 596 33.33 -1.09 23.52
N THR A 597 32.36 -2.00 23.52
CA THR A 597 31.61 -2.35 22.31
C THR A 597 30.63 -1.24 21.99
N GLU A 598 29.83 -0.84 22.98
CA GLU A 598 28.87 0.25 22.82
C GLU A 598 29.55 1.59 22.60
N PHE A 599 30.66 1.85 23.32
CA PHE A 599 31.45 3.06 23.08
C PHE A 599 31.97 3.11 21.64
N ALA A 600 32.54 2.03 21.11
CA ALA A 600 33.05 1.98 19.74
C ALA A 600 31.93 2.15 18.70
N ASN A 601 30.76 1.56 18.93
CA ASN A 601 29.59 1.67 18.06
C ASN A 601 29.04 3.10 18.01
N LEU A 602 28.83 3.73 19.18
CA LEU A 602 28.37 5.11 19.26
C LEU A 602 29.41 6.08 18.71
N PHE A 603 30.69 5.85 18.99
CA PHE A 603 31.79 6.69 18.50
C PHE A 603 31.89 6.66 16.97
N LYS A 604 31.73 5.48 16.35
CA LYS A 604 31.71 5.31 14.89
C LYS A 604 30.60 6.12 14.22
N LYS A 605 29.46 6.31 14.90
CA LYS A 605 28.33 7.13 14.43
C LYS A 605 28.55 8.63 14.70
N THR A 606 29.25 8.98 15.78
CA THR A 606 29.42 10.36 16.26
C THR A 606 30.60 11.08 15.63
N TYR A 607 31.73 10.40 15.42
CA TYR A 607 32.95 10.97 14.85
C TYR A 607 32.74 11.64 13.46
N PRO A 608 32.00 11.04 12.50
CA PRO A 608 31.76 11.67 11.21
C PRO A 608 31.02 13.00 11.28
N ASP A 609 30.17 13.21 12.30
CA ASP A 609 29.40 14.45 12.44
C ASP A 609 30.31 15.64 12.74
N VAL A 610 31.30 15.47 13.62
CA VAL A 610 32.29 16.52 13.95
C VAL A 610 33.15 16.85 12.73
N LEU A 611 33.58 15.84 11.98
CA LEU A 611 34.35 16.03 10.75
C LEU A 611 33.53 16.77 9.67
N ARG A 612 32.22 16.46 9.58
CA ARG A 612 31.30 17.17 8.69
C ARG A 612 31.20 18.64 9.04
N TRP A 613 31.04 18.98 10.33
CA TRP A 613 30.98 20.37 10.78
C TRP A 613 32.28 21.13 10.52
N GLN A 614 33.43 20.50 10.81
CA GLN A 614 34.73 21.08 10.50
C GLN A 614 34.89 21.35 8.99
N ASN A 615 34.54 20.38 8.15
CA ASN A 615 34.62 20.55 6.70
C ASN A 615 33.67 21.64 6.20
N ASN A 616 32.43 21.68 6.69
CA ASN A 616 31.44 22.69 6.31
C ASN A 616 31.89 24.10 6.70
N MET A 617 32.47 24.27 7.88
CA MET A 617 33.04 25.56 8.32
C MET A 617 34.21 25.99 7.43
N ARG A 618 35.03 25.04 6.96
CA ARG A 618 36.18 25.34 6.11
C ARG A 618 35.82 25.61 4.64
N THR A 619 34.79 24.94 4.11
CA THR A 619 34.40 25.05 2.70
C THR A 619 33.42 26.18 2.42
N THR A 620 32.77 26.71 3.46
CA THR A 620 31.82 27.81 3.28
C THR A 620 32.56 29.12 3.02
N PRO A 621 32.43 29.70 1.81
CA PRO A 621 33.07 30.98 1.50
C PRO A 621 32.37 32.12 2.24
N ASN A 622 33.11 33.20 2.50
CA ASN A 622 32.59 34.44 3.09
C ASN A 622 31.99 34.30 4.50
N LEU A 623 32.52 33.41 5.36
CA LEU A 623 32.17 33.41 6.79
C LEU A 623 32.73 34.65 7.50
N ARG A 624 32.10 35.05 8.59
CA ARG A 624 32.56 36.18 9.39
C ARG A 624 33.85 35.82 10.15
N GLU A 625 34.95 36.52 9.84
CA GLU A 625 36.31 36.18 10.31
C GLU A 625 36.44 36.04 11.84
N ASN A 626 35.75 36.89 12.61
CA ASN A 626 35.84 36.90 14.07
C ASN A 626 35.14 35.70 14.75
N LEU A 627 34.13 35.11 14.12
CA LEU A 627 33.48 33.87 14.58
C LEU A 627 34.22 32.66 14.03
N SER A 628 34.64 32.74 12.77
CA SER A 628 35.32 31.65 12.06
C SER A 628 36.62 31.23 12.73
N GLY A 629 37.42 32.17 13.24
CA GLY A 629 38.72 31.85 13.83
C GLY A 629 38.65 30.94 15.07
N LYS A 630 37.76 31.24 16.01
CA LYS A 630 37.60 30.44 17.25
C LYS A 630 36.97 29.08 16.96
N ILE A 631 35.80 29.07 16.31
CA ILE A 631 35.04 27.84 16.06
C ILE A 631 35.82 26.86 15.18
N ASP A 632 36.56 27.34 14.17
CA ASP A 632 37.41 26.47 13.33
C ASP A 632 38.57 25.87 14.14
N GLU A 633 39.17 26.63 15.07
CA GLU A 633 40.22 26.10 15.94
C GLU A 633 39.68 25.07 16.92
N ASP A 634 38.54 25.33 17.56
CA ASP A 634 37.92 24.41 18.52
C ASP A 634 37.45 23.12 17.84
N LEU A 635 36.89 23.20 16.62
CA LEU A 635 36.59 22.02 15.79
C LEU A 635 37.85 21.25 15.37
N LYS A 636 38.97 21.92 15.10
CA LYS A 636 40.25 21.24 14.85
C LYS A 636 40.74 20.49 16.10
N GLN A 637 40.64 21.11 17.28
CA GLN A 637 41.01 20.46 18.54
C GLN A 637 40.10 19.27 18.83
N ALA A 638 38.79 19.40 18.63
CA ALA A 638 37.85 18.29 18.78
C ALA A 638 38.17 17.13 17.81
N THR A 639 38.51 17.43 16.55
CA THR A 639 38.96 16.42 15.59
C THR A 639 40.29 15.78 16.01
N ARG A 640 41.22 16.52 16.62
CA ARG A 640 42.46 15.93 17.17
C ARG A 640 42.16 14.93 18.29
N HIS A 641 41.33 15.28 19.26
CA HIS A 641 40.91 14.36 20.32
C HIS A 641 40.16 13.14 19.76
N ASN A 642 39.25 13.33 18.81
CA ASN A 642 38.58 12.22 18.12
C ASN A 642 39.57 11.31 17.38
N ASN A 643 40.61 11.86 16.75
CA ASN A 643 41.64 11.05 16.09
C ASN A 643 42.44 10.23 17.11
N GLU A 644 42.74 10.79 18.29
CA GLU A 644 43.39 10.03 19.36
C GLU A 644 42.49 8.91 19.89
N ILE A 645 41.19 9.19 20.12
CA ILE A 645 40.19 8.16 20.45
C ILE A 645 40.17 7.06 19.40
N ALA A 646 40.08 7.41 18.12
CA ALA A 646 40.05 6.45 17.01
C ALA A 646 41.32 5.61 16.93
N LYS A 647 42.49 6.22 17.15
CA LYS A 647 43.78 5.51 17.17
C LYS A 647 43.85 4.53 18.33
N LYS A 648 43.52 4.96 19.55
CA LYS A 648 43.57 4.16 20.78
C LYS A 648 42.54 3.03 20.78
N LEU A 649 41.31 3.31 20.35
CA LEU A 649 40.28 2.29 20.10
C LEU A 649 40.75 1.31 19.03
N GLY A 650 41.27 1.81 17.91
CA GLY A 650 41.74 0.99 16.80
C GLY A 650 42.90 0.08 17.20
N SER A 651 43.88 0.58 17.98
CA SER A 651 44.98 -0.23 18.49
C SER A 651 44.47 -1.28 19.47
N MET A 652 43.59 -0.90 20.40
CA MET A 652 43.01 -1.85 21.35
C MET A 652 42.21 -2.94 20.63
N ILE A 653 41.31 -2.58 19.73
CA ILE A 653 40.50 -3.53 18.94
C ILE A 653 41.40 -4.45 18.10
N ARG A 654 42.48 -3.92 17.51
CA ARG A 654 43.46 -4.74 16.78
C ARG A 654 44.24 -5.68 17.71
N SER A 655 44.63 -5.24 18.90
CA SER A 655 45.30 -6.09 19.90
C SER A 655 44.38 -7.18 20.41
N ILE A 656 43.12 -6.86 20.70
CA ILE A 656 42.07 -7.82 21.05
C ILE A 656 41.86 -8.82 19.91
N ARG A 657 41.76 -8.36 18.65
CA ARG A 657 41.61 -9.25 17.47
C ARG A 657 42.85 -10.11 17.23
N LYS A 658 44.07 -9.57 17.35
CA LYS A 658 45.31 -10.33 17.16
C LYS A 658 45.49 -11.41 18.24
N ASN A 659 45.09 -11.10 19.48
CA ASN A 659 45.07 -12.10 20.56
C ASN A 659 43.89 -13.08 20.42
N PHE A 660 42.82 -12.72 19.70
CA PHE A 660 41.71 -13.63 19.39
C PHE A 660 42.24 -14.88 18.68
N ASP A 661 43.02 -14.71 17.61
CA ASP A 661 43.56 -15.81 16.80
C ASP A 661 44.56 -16.70 17.58
N SER A 662 45.30 -16.12 18.52
CA SER A 662 46.28 -16.82 19.36
C SER A 662 45.70 -17.44 20.64
N SER A 663 44.50 -17.04 21.06
CA SER A 663 43.85 -17.51 22.31
C SER A 663 42.92 -18.69 22.12
N ILE A 664 42.60 -19.07 20.88
CA ILE A 664 41.74 -20.23 20.60
C ILE A 664 42.50 -21.50 20.95
N SER A 665 42.04 -22.20 21.99
CA SER A 665 42.63 -23.48 22.41
C SER A 665 42.50 -24.54 21.32
N ARG A 666 43.40 -25.54 21.31
CA ARG A 666 43.34 -26.67 20.37
C ARG A 666 41.98 -27.39 20.38
N LYS A 667 41.34 -27.47 21.56
CA LYS A 667 40.00 -28.04 21.74
C LYS A 667 38.91 -27.19 21.07
N GLN A 668 38.99 -25.85 21.17
CA GLN A 668 38.08 -24.94 20.48
C GLN A 668 38.29 -24.96 18.96
N LYS A 669 39.55 -25.05 18.48
CA LYS A 669 39.82 -25.21 17.03
C LYS A 669 39.21 -26.49 16.48
N GLN A 670 39.34 -27.60 17.20
CA GLN A 670 38.69 -28.87 16.83
C GLN A 670 37.17 -28.75 16.81
N LYS A 671 36.58 -28.01 17.76
CA LYS A 671 35.13 -27.80 17.81
C LYS A 671 34.64 -26.90 16.67
N LEU A 672 35.35 -25.82 16.34
CA LEU A 672 35.03 -24.97 15.19
C LEU A 672 35.13 -25.74 13.86
N GLU A 673 36.12 -26.63 13.72
CA GLU A 673 36.24 -27.51 12.56
C GLU A 673 35.07 -28.52 12.47
N GLN A 674 34.56 -29.01 13.61
CA GLN A 674 33.36 -29.84 13.64
C GLN A 674 32.10 -29.06 13.22
N LEU A 675 31.94 -27.83 13.72
CA LEU A 675 30.84 -26.95 13.30
C LEU A 675 30.92 -26.62 11.81
N ALA A 676 32.13 -26.35 11.27
CA ALA A 676 32.33 -26.10 9.84
C ALA A 676 31.90 -27.31 8.99
N LYS A 677 32.16 -28.54 9.45
CA LYS A 677 31.71 -29.75 8.76
C LYS A 677 30.19 -29.91 8.81
N GLN A 678 29.55 -29.55 9.92
CA GLN A 678 28.09 -29.55 10.04
C GLN A 678 27.46 -28.50 9.10
N GLU A 679 28.04 -27.30 9.04
CA GLU A 679 27.61 -26.24 8.12
C GLU A 679 27.74 -26.68 6.66
N SER A 680 28.84 -27.35 6.28
CA SER A 680 29.03 -27.90 4.93
C SER A 680 27.94 -28.92 4.56
N GLN A 681 27.57 -29.81 5.49
CA GLN A 681 26.51 -30.80 5.25
C GLN A 681 25.14 -30.14 5.08
N MET A 682 24.84 -29.13 5.90
CA MET A 682 23.60 -28.36 5.77
C MET A 682 23.57 -27.55 4.46
N ARG A 683 24.72 -27.02 4.01
CA ARG A 683 24.84 -26.37 2.71
C ARG A 683 24.51 -27.32 1.56
N GLU A 684 25.10 -28.52 1.55
CA GLU A 684 24.83 -29.53 0.50
C GLU A 684 23.34 -29.90 0.44
N GLN A 685 22.70 -30.08 1.60
CA GLN A 685 21.26 -30.34 1.67
C GLN A 685 20.41 -29.14 1.19
N THR A 686 20.86 -27.92 1.49
CA THR A 686 20.22 -26.67 1.04
C THR A 686 20.33 -26.50 -0.48
N GLU A 687 21.48 -26.82 -1.06
CA GLU A 687 21.71 -26.82 -2.51
C GLU A 687 20.86 -27.89 -3.21
N ALA A 688 20.76 -29.10 -2.64
CA ALA A 688 19.88 -30.14 -3.16
C ALA A 688 18.41 -29.71 -3.15
N LEU A 689 17.94 -29.06 -2.07
CA LEU A 689 16.59 -28.48 -2.02
C LEU A 689 16.40 -27.38 -3.06
N SER A 690 17.41 -26.54 -3.30
CA SER A 690 17.36 -25.52 -4.36
C SER A 690 17.15 -26.15 -5.74
N GLN A 691 17.89 -27.21 -6.06
CA GLN A 691 17.74 -27.94 -7.33
C GLN A 691 16.38 -28.63 -7.44
N GLN A 692 15.90 -29.20 -6.34
CA GLN A 692 14.58 -29.84 -6.27
C GLN A 692 13.46 -28.81 -6.53
N PHE A 693 13.54 -27.61 -5.96
CA PHE A 693 12.58 -26.53 -6.25
C PHE A 693 12.66 -26.01 -7.68
N GLU A 694 13.85 -26.00 -8.28
CA GLU A 694 14.02 -25.65 -9.70
C GLU A 694 13.31 -26.66 -10.60
N GLN A 695 13.48 -27.96 -10.34
CA GLN A 695 12.81 -29.01 -11.11
C GLN A 695 11.29 -28.93 -10.94
N LEU A 696 10.82 -28.75 -9.72
CA LEU A 696 9.40 -28.58 -9.42
C LEU A 696 8.79 -27.35 -10.09
N ASN A 697 9.51 -26.22 -10.15
CA ASN A 697 9.06 -25.02 -10.86
C ASN A 697 8.99 -25.26 -12.38
N LYS A 698 9.92 -26.02 -12.95
CA LYS A 698 9.88 -26.42 -14.38
C LYS A 698 8.68 -27.31 -14.69
N GLU A 699 8.32 -28.20 -13.78
CA GLU A 699 7.16 -29.10 -13.93
C GLU A 699 5.84 -28.38 -13.64
N ASN A 700 5.83 -27.43 -12.71
CA ASN A 700 4.64 -26.71 -12.30
C ASN A 700 4.92 -25.21 -12.05
N PRO A 701 4.51 -24.31 -12.97
CA PRO A 701 4.65 -22.86 -12.86
C PRO A 701 3.94 -22.22 -11.66
N MET A 702 3.05 -22.94 -10.95
CA MET A 702 2.47 -22.45 -9.69
C MET A 702 3.51 -22.40 -8.56
N ILE A 703 4.57 -23.20 -8.66
CA ILE A 703 5.65 -23.22 -7.67
C ILE A 703 6.55 -22.00 -7.93
N PRO A 704 6.68 -21.05 -6.99
CA PRO A 704 7.37 -19.81 -7.24
C PRO A 704 8.89 -20.01 -7.36
N PRO A 705 9.56 -19.38 -8.34
CA PRO A 705 11.02 -19.45 -8.49
C PRO A 705 11.75 -18.83 -7.29
N GLU A 706 11.05 -18.04 -6.47
CA GLU A 706 11.57 -17.51 -5.21
C GLU A 706 11.98 -18.60 -4.22
N LEU A 707 11.41 -19.82 -4.27
CA LEU A 707 11.85 -20.94 -3.43
C LEU A 707 13.29 -21.35 -3.75
N GLN A 708 13.57 -21.56 -5.03
CA GLN A 708 14.92 -21.86 -5.53
C GLN A 708 15.87 -20.70 -5.19
N ARG A 709 15.49 -19.46 -5.48
CA ARG A 709 16.35 -18.29 -5.19
C ARG A 709 16.59 -18.09 -3.69
N GLY A 710 15.58 -18.37 -2.85
CA GLY A 710 15.66 -18.36 -1.40
C GLY A 710 16.74 -19.33 -0.92
N MET A 711 16.61 -20.60 -1.29
CA MET A 711 17.59 -21.63 -0.94
C MET A 711 18.98 -21.37 -1.52
N GLY A 712 19.08 -20.88 -2.76
CA GLY A 712 20.36 -20.49 -3.35
C GLY A 712 21.05 -19.34 -2.61
N ARG A 713 20.29 -18.37 -2.06
CA ARG A 713 20.86 -17.33 -1.17
C ARG A 713 21.32 -17.93 0.16
N THR A 714 20.48 -18.75 0.78
CA THR A 714 20.80 -19.46 2.03
C THR A 714 22.09 -20.27 1.90
N GLY A 715 22.25 -21.03 0.82
CA GLY A 715 23.47 -21.82 0.55
C GLY A 715 24.74 -20.95 0.49
N ARG A 716 24.67 -19.77 -0.11
CA ARG A 716 25.79 -18.79 -0.12
C ARG A 716 26.10 -18.22 1.26
N HIS A 717 25.09 -18.03 2.11
CA HIS A 717 25.31 -17.61 3.50
C HIS A 717 25.97 -18.73 4.31
N MET A 718 25.53 -19.98 4.14
CA MET A 718 26.16 -21.15 4.77
C MET A 718 27.60 -21.37 4.28
N GLU A 719 27.88 -21.14 3.00
CA GLU A 719 29.26 -21.19 2.46
C GLU A 719 30.18 -20.15 3.14
N ARG A 720 29.68 -18.93 3.37
CA ARG A 720 30.42 -17.88 4.09
C ARG A 720 30.63 -18.26 5.56
N ALA A 721 29.60 -18.80 6.21
CA ALA A 721 29.70 -19.32 7.57
C ALA A 721 30.77 -20.43 7.67
N GLU A 722 30.73 -21.44 6.79
CA GLU A 722 31.71 -22.52 6.74
C GLU A 722 33.14 -21.96 6.61
N LYS A 723 33.35 -21.03 5.67
CA LYS A 723 34.65 -20.38 5.46
C LYS A 723 35.11 -19.64 6.72
N ASN A 724 34.21 -18.90 7.37
CA ASN A 724 34.50 -18.14 8.57
C ASN A 724 34.82 -19.06 9.77
N LEU A 725 34.10 -20.18 9.95
CA LEU A 725 34.39 -21.19 10.97
C LEU A 725 35.79 -21.79 10.79
N ARG A 726 36.15 -22.18 9.55
CA ARG A 726 37.49 -22.71 9.24
C ARG A 726 38.60 -21.68 9.45
N GLN A 727 38.33 -20.43 9.09
CA GLN A 727 39.25 -19.31 9.27
C GLN A 727 39.27 -18.77 10.71
N GLN A 728 38.50 -19.36 11.63
CA GLN A 728 38.39 -18.94 13.04
C GLN A 728 37.81 -17.52 13.23
N ASN A 729 37.10 -16.99 12.22
CA ASN A 729 36.38 -15.72 12.26
C ASN A 729 34.99 -15.90 12.88
N ILE A 730 34.95 -16.11 14.21
CA ILE A 730 33.73 -16.54 14.92
C ILE A 730 32.60 -15.50 14.82
N ASN A 731 32.89 -14.20 14.88
CA ASN A 731 31.86 -13.16 14.81
C ASN A 731 31.22 -13.08 13.43
N GLU A 732 32.03 -13.05 12.38
CA GLU A 732 31.58 -13.05 10.98
C GLU A 732 30.88 -14.36 10.61
N SER A 733 31.20 -15.47 11.30
CA SER A 733 30.46 -16.71 11.20
C SER A 733 29.05 -16.57 11.71
N ILE A 734 28.85 -16.10 12.95
CA ILE A 734 27.52 -15.93 13.57
C ILE A 734 26.61 -15.05 12.72
N GLU A 735 27.14 -13.96 12.14
CA GLU A 735 26.38 -13.12 11.21
C GLU A 735 25.90 -13.90 9.98
N SER A 736 26.80 -14.67 9.35
CA SER A 736 26.48 -15.48 8.18
C SER A 736 25.51 -16.61 8.51
N GLU A 737 25.68 -17.26 9.67
CA GLU A 737 24.82 -18.33 10.17
C GLU A 737 23.38 -17.82 10.46
N ASN A 738 23.25 -16.61 11.03
CA ASN A 738 21.95 -15.98 11.26
C ASN A 738 21.23 -15.62 9.95
N LEU A 739 21.97 -15.12 8.95
CA LEU A 739 21.42 -14.84 7.62
C LEU A 739 20.95 -16.13 6.92
N ALA A 740 21.70 -17.23 7.09
CA ALA A 740 21.27 -18.54 6.61
C ALA A 740 19.99 -19.03 7.33
N LEU A 741 19.92 -18.88 8.66
CA LEU A 741 18.73 -19.23 9.44
C LEU A 741 17.50 -18.42 9.01
N GLN A 742 17.66 -17.12 8.76
CA GLN A 742 16.60 -16.27 8.22
C GLN A 742 16.12 -16.77 6.85
N GLY A 743 17.04 -17.07 5.94
CA GLY A 743 16.69 -17.59 4.60
C GLY A 743 15.94 -18.93 4.64
N LEU A 744 16.25 -19.81 5.60
CA LEU A 744 15.49 -21.05 5.83
C LEU A 744 14.07 -20.76 6.33
N ASN A 745 13.89 -19.83 7.26
CA ASN A 745 12.58 -19.43 7.78
C ASN A 745 11.71 -18.81 6.68
N ASP A 746 12.25 -17.85 5.92
CA ASP A 746 11.53 -17.20 4.82
C ASP A 746 11.03 -18.22 3.78
N THR A 747 11.86 -19.21 3.44
CA THR A 747 11.51 -20.27 2.49
C THR A 747 10.45 -21.22 3.06
N ARG A 748 10.56 -21.59 4.35
CA ARG A 748 9.55 -22.40 5.05
C ARG A 748 8.20 -21.71 5.08
N ASP A 749 8.17 -20.43 5.43
CA ASP A 749 6.93 -19.66 5.55
C ASP A 749 6.23 -19.54 4.19
N MET A 750 7.00 -19.36 3.11
CA MET A 750 6.45 -19.35 1.76
C MET A 750 5.82 -20.70 1.38
N LEU A 751 6.48 -21.83 1.70
CA LEU A 751 5.90 -23.18 1.50
C LEU A 751 4.62 -23.40 2.32
N GLN A 752 4.60 -22.91 3.55
CA GLN A 752 3.45 -23.03 4.43
C GLN A 752 2.26 -22.20 3.91
N GLN A 753 2.50 -20.97 3.44
CA GLN A 753 1.47 -20.14 2.82
C GLN A 753 0.85 -20.80 1.58
N MET A 754 1.68 -21.42 0.74
CA MET A 754 1.18 -22.16 -0.43
C MET A 754 0.27 -23.33 0.00
N LYS A 755 0.70 -24.11 0.99
CA LYS A 755 -0.09 -25.22 1.54
C LYS A 755 -1.44 -24.75 2.10
N ASP A 756 -1.42 -23.65 2.85
CA ASP A 756 -2.63 -23.10 3.48
C ASP A 756 -3.58 -22.47 2.44
N SER A 757 -3.05 -21.93 1.34
CA SER A 757 -3.84 -21.37 0.24
C SER A 757 -4.61 -22.43 -0.55
N GLN A 758 -4.07 -23.66 -0.65
CA GLN A 758 -4.79 -24.78 -1.26
C GLN A 758 -5.79 -25.43 -0.30
N GLY A 759 -5.44 -25.55 0.99
CA GLY A 759 -6.32 -26.16 1.99
C GLY A 759 -7.61 -25.39 2.28
N LYS A 760 -7.65 -24.07 2.00
CA LYS A 760 -8.83 -23.22 2.23
C LYS A 760 -9.86 -23.22 1.08
N ALA A 761 -9.50 -23.71 -0.11
CA ALA A 761 -10.47 -23.91 -1.18
C ALA A 761 -11.43 -25.09 -0.88
N GLY A 762 -10.93 -26.14 -0.21
CA GLY A 762 -11.69 -27.38 0.04
C GLY A 762 -12.59 -27.41 1.28
N LYS A 763 -12.75 -26.32 2.05
CA LYS A 763 -13.62 -26.29 3.25
C LYS A 763 -14.34 -24.96 3.45
N VAL A 764 -15.15 -24.53 2.48
CA VAL A 764 -16.33 -23.72 2.81
C VAL A 764 -17.46 -24.69 3.13
N GLN A 765 -17.40 -25.26 4.33
CA GLN A 765 -18.54 -25.97 4.90
C GLN A 765 -19.63 -24.91 5.13
N LYS A 766 -20.66 -24.90 4.26
CA LYS A 766 -21.91 -24.14 4.41
C LYS A 766 -22.48 -24.42 5.82
N GLN A 767 -22.13 -23.61 6.81
CA GLN A 767 -22.93 -23.42 8.02
C GLN A 767 -23.60 -22.05 7.93
N VAL A 768 -24.76 -22.04 7.28
CA VAL A 768 -25.75 -20.98 7.44
C VAL A 768 -26.30 -21.08 8.86
N SER A 769 -25.59 -20.48 9.82
CA SER A 769 -26.14 -20.20 11.14
C SER A 769 -26.80 -18.83 11.09
N ARG A 770 -28.10 -18.81 10.86
CA ARG A 770 -28.95 -17.65 11.14
C ARG A 770 -28.81 -17.30 12.64
N LYS A 771 -28.24 -16.14 12.95
CA LYS A 771 -28.48 -15.47 14.24
C LYS A 771 -28.54 -13.96 14.06
N LEU A 772 -29.76 -13.44 14.14
CA LEU A 772 -30.04 -12.08 14.56
C LEU A 772 -29.40 -11.82 15.94
N GLY A 773 -28.85 -10.62 16.13
CA GLY A 773 -28.88 -9.96 17.44
C GLY A 773 -27.55 -9.68 18.11
N THR A 774 -27.25 -8.38 18.18
CA THR A 774 -26.62 -7.62 19.27
C THR A 774 -25.12 -7.80 19.54
N GLY A 775 -24.40 -6.68 19.37
CA GLY A 775 -23.43 -6.22 20.36
C GLY A 775 -21.95 -6.46 20.04
N SER A 776 -21.30 -5.38 19.65
CA SER A 776 -19.89 -5.07 19.95
C SER A 776 -18.81 -5.85 19.19
N ASN A 777 -18.36 -5.27 18.07
CA ASN A 777 -16.97 -5.42 17.63
C ASN A 777 -16.34 -4.02 17.45
N PRO A 778 -15.06 -3.82 17.79
CA PRO A 778 -14.45 -2.50 17.87
C PRO A 778 -14.29 -1.86 16.48
N ASP A 779 -14.64 -0.59 16.47
CA ASP A 779 -14.58 0.37 15.38
C ASP A 779 -13.19 0.41 14.71
N SER A 780 -13.13 0.05 13.43
CA SER A 780 -11.93 0.19 12.60
C SER A 780 -12.26 0.93 11.30
N ARG A 781 -12.73 2.19 11.41
CA ARG A 781 -12.76 3.15 10.27
C ARG A 781 -12.88 4.60 10.74
N ARG A 782 -11.79 5.14 11.31
CA ARG A 782 -11.49 6.59 11.29
C ARG A 782 -10.45 6.85 10.20
N GLY A 783 -10.92 7.01 8.96
CA GLY A 783 -10.11 7.44 7.83
C GLY A 783 -10.07 8.97 7.74
N GLY A 784 -8.96 9.57 8.15
CA GLY A 784 -8.55 10.91 7.76
C GLY A 784 -7.38 10.80 6.78
N SER A 785 -7.55 11.36 5.58
CA SER A 785 -6.52 11.76 4.60
C SER A 785 -5.18 10.99 4.63
N ALA A 786 -5.01 10.02 3.73
CA ALA A 786 -3.71 9.44 3.41
C ALA A 786 -2.85 10.46 2.62
N ARG A 787 -2.21 11.40 3.32
CA ARG A 787 -0.90 11.88 2.90
C ARG A 787 0.04 10.69 3.02
N MET A 788 0.84 10.42 1.99
CA MET A 788 1.93 9.44 2.01
C MET A 788 2.65 9.50 3.36
N ARG A 789 2.35 8.56 4.26
CA ARG A 789 3.32 8.17 5.27
C ARG A 789 4.37 7.44 4.46
N LYS A 790 5.54 8.05 4.32
CA LYS A 790 6.77 7.28 4.17
C LYS A 790 6.77 6.35 5.39
N GLU A 791 6.31 5.11 5.21
CA GLU A 791 6.77 4.03 6.06
C GLU A 791 8.28 4.05 5.87
N GLN A 792 8.98 4.63 6.84
CA GLN A 792 10.31 4.15 7.15
C GLN A 792 10.10 2.66 7.41
N VAL A 793 10.57 1.86 6.46
CA VAL A 793 11.01 0.50 6.73
C VAL A 793 11.84 0.60 8.01
N LEU A 794 11.27 0.16 9.13
CA LEU A 794 12.04 -0.11 10.32
C LEU A 794 12.97 -1.24 9.91
N LEU A 795 14.19 -0.87 9.54
CA LEU A 795 15.33 -1.75 9.79
C LEU A 795 15.18 -2.22 11.23
N PRO A 796 15.18 -3.53 11.50
CA PRO A 796 15.23 -4.02 12.87
C PRO A 796 16.40 -3.31 13.57
N SER A 797 16.13 -2.57 14.64
CA SER A 797 17.17 -2.14 15.56
C SER A 797 17.74 -3.37 16.27
N GLU A 798 19.04 -3.34 16.53
CA GLU A 798 19.93 -4.40 17.07
C GLU A 798 19.47 -5.10 18.37
N ASP A 799 18.33 -4.69 18.96
CA ASP A 799 17.91 -5.07 20.32
C ASP A 799 16.87 -6.21 20.40
N GLN A 800 16.54 -6.90 19.30
CA GLN A 800 15.77 -8.15 19.40
C GLN A 800 16.67 -9.38 19.63
N TYR A 801 17.52 -9.28 20.65
CA TYR A 801 18.16 -10.42 21.30
C TYR A 801 17.50 -10.63 22.67
N GLN A 802 16.46 -11.48 22.75
CA GLN A 802 16.00 -11.96 24.05
C GLN A 802 16.91 -13.10 24.51
N ALA A 803 17.86 -12.77 25.39
CA ALA A 803 18.69 -13.74 26.09
C ALA A 803 17.82 -14.72 26.93
N PRO A 804 18.24 -15.99 27.10
CA PRO A 804 17.52 -16.98 27.92
C PRO A 804 17.31 -16.49 29.36
N LYS A 805 16.17 -16.87 29.97
CA LYS A 805 15.70 -16.42 31.30
C LYS A 805 16.74 -16.52 32.43
N GLU A 806 17.71 -17.43 32.32
CA GLU A 806 18.80 -17.64 33.28
C GLU A 806 19.77 -16.44 33.37
N PHE A 807 19.94 -15.68 32.28
CA PHE A 807 20.76 -14.46 32.23
C PHE A 807 20.14 -13.29 33.03
N ARG A 808 18.81 -13.29 33.19
CA ARG A 808 18.06 -12.26 33.91
C ARG A 808 18.22 -12.39 35.43
N GLU A 809 18.35 -13.62 35.94
CA GLU A 809 18.51 -13.88 37.38
C GLU A 809 19.96 -13.68 37.85
N GLU A 810 20.96 -13.96 37.00
CA GLU A 810 22.37 -13.72 37.34
C GLU A 810 22.74 -12.24 37.40
N ILE A 811 22.22 -11.40 36.50
CA ILE A 811 22.43 -9.93 36.55
C ILE A 811 21.72 -9.30 37.76
N LEU A 812 20.51 -9.77 38.10
CA LEU A 812 19.77 -9.31 39.28
C LEU A 812 20.48 -9.66 40.60
N ASN A 813 21.13 -10.83 40.68
CA ASN A 813 21.91 -11.23 41.85
C ASN A 813 23.29 -10.57 41.91
N ALA A 814 23.92 -10.27 40.78
CA ALA A 814 25.19 -9.54 40.72
C ALA A 814 25.02 -8.06 41.11
N MET A 815 23.90 -7.42 40.72
CA MET A 815 23.68 -5.99 40.97
C MET A 815 23.13 -5.64 42.35
N LYS A 816 22.50 -6.58 43.08
CA LYS A 816 22.13 -6.39 44.50
C LYS A 816 23.32 -6.13 45.43
N LYS A 817 24.55 -6.46 44.99
CA LYS A 817 25.78 -6.30 45.79
C LYS A 817 26.52 -4.98 45.54
N GLN A 818 26.20 -4.19 44.51
CA GLN A 818 26.95 -2.96 44.17
C GLN A 818 26.09 -1.87 43.53
N THR A 819 25.06 -1.37 44.21
CA THR A 819 24.40 -0.11 43.81
C THR A 819 24.44 0.90 44.95
N PRO A 820 25.02 2.11 44.76
CA PRO A 820 24.86 3.21 45.70
C PRO A 820 23.38 3.58 45.84
N LYS A 821 22.93 3.82 47.09
CA LYS A 821 21.50 3.94 47.47
C LYS A 821 20.73 5.05 46.73
N ASP A 822 21.42 6.04 46.19
CA ASP A 822 20.80 7.26 45.65
C ASP A 822 20.16 7.07 44.27
N TYR A 823 20.52 6.01 43.54
CA TYR A 823 20.06 5.78 42.15
C TYR A 823 19.25 4.50 41.95
N GLN A 824 18.95 3.77 43.03
CA GLN A 824 18.20 2.50 42.98
C GLN A 824 16.77 2.67 42.42
N ARG A 825 16.17 3.86 42.61
CA ARG A 825 14.81 4.18 42.17
C ARG A 825 14.73 4.54 40.67
N MET A 826 15.70 5.31 40.17
CA MET A 826 15.78 5.69 38.75
C MET A 826 16.13 4.50 37.86
N VAL A 827 17.02 3.61 38.32
CA VAL A 827 17.31 2.36 37.61
C VAL A 827 16.08 1.45 37.57
N MET A 828 15.32 1.36 38.67
CA MET A 828 14.07 0.60 38.68
C MET A 828 12.98 1.20 37.79
N GLU A 829 12.85 2.52 37.67
CA GLU A 829 11.89 3.16 36.75
C GLU A 829 12.30 2.99 35.29
N TYR A 830 13.58 3.19 34.96
CA TYR A 830 14.11 2.98 33.61
C TYR A 830 13.87 1.54 33.09
N TYR A 831 14.04 0.53 33.95
CA TYR A 831 13.77 -0.86 33.57
C TYR A 831 12.29 -1.28 33.68
N ARG A 832 11.43 -0.50 34.35
CA ARG A 832 9.97 -0.75 34.37
C ARG A 832 9.31 -0.34 33.06
N ASP A 833 9.86 0.68 32.40
CA ASP A 833 9.43 1.14 31.09
C ASP A 833 9.95 0.24 29.95
N LEU A 834 11.03 -0.52 30.18
CA LEU A 834 11.54 -1.55 29.26
C LEU A 834 10.78 -2.89 29.30
N VAL A 835 9.79 -3.06 30.19
CA VAL A 835 8.99 -4.29 30.34
C VAL A 835 7.48 -4.05 30.11
N LYS A 836 7.13 -2.99 29.38
CA LYS A 836 5.76 -2.79 28.87
C LYS A 836 5.66 -2.97 27.36
#